data_AF-A0A0F9NCA8-F1
#
_entry.id   AF-A0A0F9NCA8-F1
#
_cell.length_a   1.000
_cell.length_b   1.000
_cell.length_c   1.000
_cell.angle_alpha   90.00
_cell.angle_beta   90.00
_cell.angle_gamma   90.00
#
_symmetry.space_group_name_H-M   'P 1'
#
loop_
_entity.id
_entity.type
_entity.pdbx_description
1 polymer ?
#
loop_
_entity_poly.entity_id
_entity_poly.type
_entity_poly.pdbx_seq_one_letter_code
_entity_poly.pdbx_strand_id
1 'polypeptide(L)'
;HYAILSRSGAITEQMRLGLLYEELGIITGEATILNQAREVFLHTIKESVSRRYFSYEAASYQYMARIEDRLGNFMLSAENYRKAQEAYNKSLKMIKYKLLKNRVNEKFNYVKAWNFIEEAKSFHKRENHIQAKEFYKKAHGILIELRSYGYEASYYSGWISLEEAEHLSKQEKHEKAIESFKKTGKIFEKAIGALKKSLERLKEKFEKERINKFEKIAQVRVNHCIARVNLEEARILGKQGEHIAAAEKFALASSQFRDICILFKIKKEREELEAVYYLCRAWENMELAEKYEDPYRFSEAAMLFAKASNLFTDTKLKLLASGNSTFCQALEYGCKFDESNEMNIKKDLYPKVKLTLSKAATSYEKGGFESGADWAQATSIYFDAAWHLIKADEETDLQEKGYLLGIGTRYLKSAVELYGKAGYKDKEKEVQDRLNRVEKEESILFSALSTIKEPSISRSTIGIVAPSCPIESSQSPRLSETRQFSDEEKRVAIERINRKKYQLVYRDLFKEYPKVQKRECRVGIAQIGVSETGDIMKELFEMKSSGLLRVRENKIEEIRSKIKIMIERAHNEEVNIILFPEMSVDLNYGEVLEDISDLAKSYNMYIVPGSFHDQETKRNISMVFGPEGILWEQEKHIPAIISTGEGNRVKEGIEVSISPRRTIICNTEYGRIAIVICRDFLDMDLRVELKNFEPPIDIILNPAFTPVTADFKAAHFDARRSIYAYSFFANIGEFGESLIYTPEKDRTERIIPAKEEDIIFKDVDLFKLRSERKKWEKEKSKEKRFIQSTR
;
A
#
# COMPACT_ATOMS: atom_id res chain seq x y z
N HIS A 1 28.74 5.19 14.85
CA HIS A 1 27.94 6.10 14.00
C HIS A 1 27.41 5.46 12.69
N TYR A 2 27.27 4.14 12.58
CA TYR A 2 26.79 3.45 11.35
C TYR A 2 25.62 2.47 11.57
N ALA A 3 24.87 2.60 12.68
CA ALA A 3 23.76 1.69 13.01
C ALA A 3 22.40 2.41 13.23
N ILE A 4 22.32 3.70 12.87
CA ILE A 4 21.09 4.51 12.95
C ILE A 4 20.77 5.09 11.55
N LEU A 5 20.84 4.25 10.52
CA LEU A 5 19.97 4.44 9.36
C LEU A 5 18.62 3.84 9.76
N SER A 6 17.66 4.74 9.96
CA SER A 6 16.38 4.55 10.64
C SER A 6 15.63 3.25 10.30
N ARG A 7 14.83 2.74 11.26
CA ARG A 7 13.88 1.62 11.05
C ARG A 7 12.85 1.86 9.91
N SER A 8 12.77 3.04 9.30
CA SER A 8 12.02 3.29 8.06
C SER A 8 12.89 3.73 6.87
N GLY A 9 14.20 3.88 7.06
CA GLY A 9 15.14 4.43 6.08
C GLY A 9 15.21 3.57 4.84
N ALA A 10 15.40 2.27 5.02
CA ALA A 10 15.39 1.30 3.92
C ALA A 10 14.07 1.32 3.13
N ILE A 11 12.90 1.25 3.79
CA ILE A 11 11.58 1.31 3.12
C ILE A 11 11.41 2.63 2.35
N THR A 12 11.87 3.74 2.93
CA THR A 12 11.72 5.07 2.35
C THR A 12 12.63 5.27 1.15
N GLU A 13 13.85 4.75 1.19
CA GLU A 13 14.78 4.75 0.07
C GLU A 13 14.31 3.84 -1.05
N GLN A 14 13.81 2.64 -0.72
CA GLN A 14 13.20 1.73 -1.68
C GLN A 14 11.99 2.36 -2.37
N MET A 15 11.10 3.03 -1.62
CA MET A 15 9.97 3.75 -2.24
C MET A 15 10.43 4.84 -3.20
N ARG A 16 11.48 5.61 -2.85
CA ARG A 16 12.03 6.64 -3.74
C ARG A 16 12.66 6.02 -4.98
N LEU A 17 13.39 4.93 -4.84
CA LEU A 17 13.99 4.21 -5.96
C LEU A 17 12.91 3.64 -6.89
N GLY A 18 11.86 3.02 -6.35
CA GLY A 18 10.73 2.51 -7.13
C GLY A 18 10.01 3.62 -7.90
N LEU A 19 9.86 4.80 -7.28
CA LEU A 19 9.33 5.99 -7.92
C LEU A 19 10.19 6.52 -9.06
N LEU A 20 11.51 6.58 -8.86
CA LEU A 20 12.44 7.00 -9.92
C LEU A 20 12.39 6.04 -11.10
N TYR A 21 12.31 4.73 -10.84
CA TYR A 21 12.11 3.75 -11.91
C TYR A 21 10.74 3.90 -12.58
N GLU A 22 9.67 4.19 -11.83
CA GLU A 22 8.37 4.48 -12.43
C GLU A 22 8.46 5.70 -13.36
N GLU A 23 8.99 6.83 -12.88
CA GLU A 23 9.17 8.06 -13.66
C GLU A 23 10.07 7.85 -14.88
N LEU A 24 11.18 7.14 -14.72
CA LEU A 24 12.07 6.81 -15.83
C LEU A 24 11.39 5.91 -16.84
N GLY A 25 10.66 4.89 -16.40
CA GLY A 25 9.86 4.02 -17.27
C GLY A 25 8.77 4.78 -18.01
N ILE A 26 8.19 5.81 -17.39
CA ILE A 26 7.20 6.71 -18.02
C ILE A 26 7.85 7.57 -19.11
N ILE A 27 9.04 8.11 -18.86
CA ILE A 27 9.74 9.00 -19.79
C ILE A 27 10.30 8.22 -20.98
N THR A 28 10.88 7.04 -20.71
CA THR A 28 11.52 6.18 -21.73
C THR A 28 10.53 5.31 -22.48
N GLY A 29 9.40 4.96 -21.86
CA GLY A 29 8.44 3.99 -22.39
C GLY A 29 8.91 2.53 -22.30
N GLU A 30 9.99 2.25 -21.59
CA GLU A 30 10.58 0.91 -21.50
C GLU A 30 9.90 0.04 -20.44
N ALA A 31 9.31 -1.08 -20.87
CA ALA A 31 8.65 -2.04 -19.99
C ALA A 31 9.63 -2.71 -19.00
N THR A 32 10.90 -2.86 -19.37
CA THR A 32 11.98 -3.37 -18.51
C THR A 32 12.17 -2.50 -17.27
N ILE A 33 12.17 -1.18 -17.43
CA ILE A 33 12.31 -0.22 -16.33
C ILE A 33 11.06 -0.21 -15.44
N LEU A 34 9.86 -0.31 -16.03
CA LEU A 34 8.62 -0.48 -15.27
C LEU A 34 8.61 -1.78 -14.44
N ASN A 35 9.17 -2.87 -14.97
CA ASN A 35 9.34 -4.11 -14.23
C ASN A 35 10.36 -3.95 -13.08
N GLN A 36 11.43 -3.18 -13.26
CA GLN A 36 12.35 -2.84 -12.15
C GLN A 36 11.63 -2.06 -11.04
N ALA A 37 10.78 -1.09 -11.39
CA ALA A 37 9.95 -0.39 -10.42
C ALA A 37 9.05 -1.38 -9.64
N ARG A 38 8.44 -2.33 -10.34
CA ARG A 38 7.59 -3.38 -9.74
C ARG A 38 8.36 -4.22 -8.72
N GLU A 39 9.56 -4.69 -9.06
CA GLU A 39 10.40 -5.48 -8.14
C GLU A 39 10.74 -4.69 -6.86
N VAL A 40 11.07 -3.40 -6.99
CA VAL A 40 11.37 -2.55 -5.84
C VAL A 40 10.14 -2.37 -4.94
N PHE A 41 8.95 -2.15 -5.50
CA PHE A 41 7.72 -2.06 -4.72
C PHE A 41 7.32 -3.39 -4.08
N LEU A 42 7.54 -4.53 -4.74
CA LEU A 42 7.33 -5.86 -4.16
C LEU A 42 8.22 -6.09 -2.93
N HIS A 43 9.50 -5.70 -3.00
CA HIS A 43 10.40 -5.78 -1.85
C HIS A 43 9.94 -4.84 -0.73
N THR A 44 9.52 -3.62 -1.09
CA THR A 44 8.99 -2.64 -0.13
C THR A 44 7.73 -3.15 0.58
N ILE A 45 6.83 -3.86 -0.12
CA ILE A 45 5.64 -4.48 0.47
C ILE A 45 6.03 -5.53 1.51
N LYS A 46 6.94 -6.45 1.16
CA LYS A 46 7.42 -7.50 2.08
C LYS A 46 7.96 -6.90 3.38
N GLU A 47 8.78 -5.84 3.26
CA GLU A 47 9.37 -5.15 4.40
C GLU A 47 8.35 -4.32 5.19
N SER A 48 7.37 -3.71 4.51
CA SER A 48 6.31 -2.93 5.15
C SER A 48 5.35 -3.85 5.94
N VAL A 49 5.02 -5.02 5.41
CA VAL A 49 4.18 -6.03 6.08
C VAL A 49 4.88 -6.55 7.33
N SER A 50 6.15 -6.95 7.24
CA SER A 50 6.92 -7.49 8.38
C SER A 50 7.02 -6.48 9.53
N ARG A 51 7.15 -5.19 9.19
CA ARG A 51 7.25 -4.09 10.16
C ARG A 51 5.91 -3.43 10.53
N ARG A 52 4.78 -3.93 10.00
CA ARG A 52 3.41 -3.39 10.19
C ARG A 52 3.24 -1.92 9.76
N TYR A 53 3.96 -1.49 8.74
CA TYR A 53 3.82 -0.16 8.13
C TYR A 53 2.76 -0.19 7.03
N PHE A 54 1.49 -0.31 7.43
CA PHE A 54 0.36 -0.49 6.51
C PHE A 54 0.14 0.68 5.54
N SER A 55 0.54 1.91 5.92
CA SER A 55 0.50 3.06 5.00
C SER A 55 1.51 2.92 3.84
N TYR A 56 2.71 2.39 4.09
CA TYR A 56 3.70 2.10 3.04
C TYR A 56 3.31 0.88 2.20
N GLU A 57 2.72 -0.16 2.82
CA GLU A 57 2.11 -1.29 2.11
C GLU A 57 1.04 -0.79 1.12
N ALA A 58 0.09 0.02 1.59
CA ALA A 58 -0.99 0.56 0.76
C ALA A 58 -0.47 1.43 -0.39
N ALA A 59 0.51 2.30 -0.11
CA ALA A 59 1.12 3.14 -1.14
C ALA A 59 1.84 2.30 -2.20
N SER A 60 2.64 1.30 -1.78
CA SER A 60 3.36 0.41 -2.68
C SER A 60 2.43 -0.37 -3.61
N TYR A 61 1.32 -0.88 -3.09
CA TYR A 61 0.30 -1.54 -3.91
C TYR A 61 -0.35 -0.60 -4.92
N GLN A 62 -0.62 0.67 -4.58
CA GLN A 62 -1.12 1.66 -5.55
C GLN A 62 -0.09 1.95 -6.66
N TYR A 63 1.20 2.01 -6.34
CA TYR A 63 2.25 2.15 -7.35
C TYR A 63 2.33 0.93 -8.26
N MET A 64 2.28 -0.27 -7.68
CA MET A 64 2.19 -1.50 -8.47
C MET A 64 0.97 -1.49 -9.38
N ALA A 65 -0.20 -1.06 -8.89
CA ALA A 65 -1.39 -0.95 -9.71
C ALA A 65 -1.17 -0.03 -10.92
N ARG A 66 -0.58 1.14 -10.71
CA ARG A 66 -0.22 2.09 -11.79
C ARG A 66 0.78 1.51 -12.78
N ILE A 67 1.75 0.72 -12.31
CA ILE A 67 2.71 0.04 -13.18
C ILE A 67 1.99 -1.02 -14.03
N GLU A 68 1.15 -1.85 -13.42
CA GLU A 68 0.39 -2.88 -14.13
C GLU A 68 -0.58 -2.27 -15.15
N ASP A 69 -1.27 -1.18 -14.81
CA ASP A 69 -2.09 -0.38 -15.75
C ASP A 69 -1.27 0.08 -16.97
N ARG A 70 -0.06 0.63 -16.75
CA ARG A 70 0.86 1.04 -17.83
C ARG A 70 1.38 -0.11 -18.69
N LEU A 71 1.54 -1.29 -18.10
CA LEU A 71 1.87 -2.52 -18.82
C LEU A 71 0.65 -3.09 -19.58
N GLY A 72 -0.54 -2.54 -19.34
CA GLY A 72 -1.82 -2.96 -19.95
C GLY A 72 -2.50 -4.12 -19.22
N ASN A 73 -2.08 -4.41 -17.98
CA ASN A 73 -2.57 -5.51 -17.13
C ASN A 73 -3.67 -5.02 -16.17
N PHE A 74 -4.78 -4.52 -16.70
CA PHE A 74 -5.82 -3.85 -15.91
C PHE A 74 -6.42 -4.71 -14.78
N MET A 75 -6.59 -6.03 -14.97
CA MET A 75 -7.07 -6.90 -13.88
C MET A 75 -6.06 -7.04 -12.74
N LEU A 76 -4.75 -7.11 -13.05
CA LEU A 76 -3.72 -7.11 -12.01
C LEU A 76 -3.64 -5.74 -11.33
N SER A 77 -3.85 -4.65 -12.09
CA SER A 77 -3.96 -3.30 -11.55
C SER A 77 -5.12 -3.19 -10.54
N ALA A 78 -6.31 -3.65 -10.93
CA ALA A 78 -7.49 -3.73 -10.06
C ALA A 78 -7.21 -4.53 -8.77
N GLU A 79 -6.57 -5.70 -8.89
CA GLU A 79 -6.21 -6.55 -7.76
C GLU A 79 -5.21 -5.85 -6.81
N ASN A 80 -4.25 -5.09 -7.35
CA ASN A 80 -3.34 -4.31 -6.53
C ASN A 80 -4.06 -3.15 -5.82
N TYR A 81 -5.04 -2.47 -6.43
CA TYR A 81 -5.89 -1.51 -5.70
C TYR A 81 -6.72 -2.17 -4.59
N ARG A 82 -7.21 -3.39 -4.82
CA ARG A 82 -7.91 -4.18 -3.80
C ARG A 82 -6.98 -4.48 -2.61
N LYS A 83 -5.74 -4.89 -2.86
CA LYS A 83 -4.71 -5.07 -1.82
C LYS A 83 -4.34 -3.76 -1.11
N ALA A 84 -4.26 -2.65 -1.85
CA ALA A 84 -4.06 -1.33 -1.25
C ALA A 84 -5.23 -0.95 -0.32
N GLN A 85 -6.46 -1.27 -0.72
CA GLN A 85 -7.66 -1.07 0.08
C GLN A 85 -7.60 -1.89 1.37
N GLU A 86 -7.21 -3.16 1.31
CA GLU A 86 -7.00 -4.02 2.48
C GLU A 86 -5.94 -3.44 3.41
N ALA A 87 -4.82 -2.96 2.88
CA ALA A 87 -3.76 -2.33 3.67
C ALA A 87 -4.23 -1.03 4.35
N TYR A 88 -4.98 -0.16 3.66
CA TYR A 88 -5.59 1.00 4.30
C TYR A 88 -6.60 0.60 5.37
N ASN A 89 -7.38 -0.47 5.19
CA ASN A 89 -8.28 -0.98 6.22
C ASN A 89 -7.51 -1.44 7.47
N LYS A 90 -6.37 -2.13 7.30
CA LYS A 90 -5.47 -2.47 8.42
C LYS A 90 -4.96 -1.21 9.13
N SER A 91 -4.55 -0.18 8.38
CA SER A 91 -4.13 1.13 8.94
C SER A 91 -5.25 1.82 9.71
N LEU A 92 -6.48 1.85 9.19
CA LEU A 92 -7.66 2.45 9.85
C LEU A 92 -7.99 1.82 11.20
N LYS A 93 -7.71 0.53 11.38
CA LYS A 93 -7.88 -0.17 12.66
C LYS A 93 -6.83 0.24 13.71
N MET A 94 -5.70 0.80 13.28
CA MET A 94 -4.60 1.23 14.15
C MET A 94 -4.63 2.73 14.47
N ILE A 95 -5.16 3.56 13.57
CA ILE A 95 -5.19 5.01 13.73
C ILE A 95 -6.27 5.41 14.75
N LYS A 96 -5.84 6.09 15.82
CA LYS A 96 -6.74 6.66 16.85
C LYS A 96 -7.10 8.13 16.59
N TYR A 97 -6.21 8.89 15.95
CA TYR A 97 -6.43 10.31 15.69
C TYR A 97 -7.51 10.53 14.61
N LYS A 98 -8.63 11.17 14.98
CA LYS A 98 -9.84 11.30 14.15
C LYS A 98 -9.57 11.97 12.80
N LEU A 99 -8.80 13.05 12.76
CA LEU A 99 -8.53 13.77 11.52
C LEU A 99 -7.68 12.93 10.55
N LEU A 100 -6.68 12.21 11.04
CA LEU A 100 -5.92 11.27 10.21
C LEU A 100 -6.79 10.10 9.75
N LYS A 101 -7.62 9.55 10.64
CA LYS A 101 -8.55 8.47 10.30
C LYS A 101 -9.47 8.88 9.16
N ASN A 102 -9.97 10.11 9.15
CA ASN A 102 -10.78 10.65 8.06
C ASN A 102 -9.99 10.72 6.74
N ARG A 103 -8.74 11.20 6.75
CA ARG A 103 -7.88 11.27 5.55
C ARG A 103 -7.56 9.87 4.99
N VAL A 104 -7.25 8.92 5.86
CA VAL A 104 -6.98 7.52 5.44
C VAL A 104 -8.26 6.85 4.96
N ASN A 105 -9.41 7.16 5.56
CA ASN A 105 -10.71 6.64 5.10
C ASN A 105 -11.07 7.16 3.71
N GLU A 106 -10.75 8.43 3.44
CA GLU A 106 -10.89 9.00 2.11
C GLU A 106 -9.99 8.30 1.08
N LYS A 107 -8.73 7.99 1.43
CA LYS A 107 -7.81 7.20 0.58
C LYS A 107 -8.30 5.75 0.40
N PHE A 108 -8.84 5.12 1.43
CA PHE A 108 -9.44 3.78 1.37
C PHE A 108 -10.57 3.73 0.35
N ASN A 109 -11.48 4.70 0.39
CA ASN A 109 -12.57 4.79 -0.60
C ASN A 109 -12.05 5.17 -1.99
N TYR A 110 -11.03 6.01 -2.07
CA TYR A 110 -10.41 6.38 -3.33
C TYR A 110 -9.79 5.18 -4.07
N VAL A 111 -9.03 4.33 -3.38
CA VAL A 111 -8.49 3.11 -4.01
C VAL A 111 -9.58 2.08 -4.32
N LYS A 112 -10.68 2.05 -3.57
CA LYS A 112 -11.86 1.25 -3.90
C LYS A 112 -12.48 1.72 -5.22
N ALA A 113 -12.62 3.03 -5.43
CA ALA A 113 -13.09 3.56 -6.70
C ALA A 113 -12.14 3.20 -7.86
N TRP A 114 -10.82 3.29 -7.63
CA TRP A 114 -9.83 2.92 -8.64
C TRP A 114 -9.78 1.42 -8.95
N ASN A 115 -10.01 0.54 -7.98
CA ASN A 115 -10.21 -0.89 -8.27
C ASN A 115 -11.34 -1.08 -9.31
N PHE A 116 -12.50 -0.45 -9.12
CA PHE A 116 -13.59 -0.52 -10.09
C PHE A 116 -13.26 0.15 -11.43
N ILE A 117 -12.52 1.26 -11.45
CA ILE A 117 -12.07 1.89 -12.70
C ILE A 117 -11.19 0.93 -13.52
N GLU A 118 -10.27 0.23 -12.87
CA GLU A 118 -9.40 -0.73 -13.55
C GLU A 118 -10.15 -1.98 -14.04
N GLU A 119 -11.12 -2.47 -13.26
CA GLU A 119 -12.04 -3.51 -13.72
C GLU A 119 -12.83 -3.03 -14.94
N ALA A 120 -13.33 -1.79 -14.91
CA ALA A 120 -14.04 -1.19 -16.03
C ALA A 120 -13.16 -1.12 -17.29
N LYS A 121 -11.89 -0.70 -17.17
CA LYS A 121 -10.93 -0.69 -18.29
C LYS A 121 -10.69 -2.09 -18.86
N SER A 122 -10.57 -3.10 -18.00
CA SER A 122 -10.42 -4.49 -18.44
C SER A 122 -11.62 -4.95 -19.27
N PHE A 123 -12.84 -4.66 -18.81
CA PHE A 123 -14.06 -4.97 -19.56
C PHE A 123 -14.20 -4.12 -20.83
N HIS A 124 -13.83 -2.84 -20.78
CA HIS A 124 -13.80 -1.96 -21.95
C HIS A 124 -12.88 -2.52 -23.04
N LYS A 125 -11.66 -2.92 -22.68
CA LYS A 125 -10.69 -3.53 -23.61
C LYS A 125 -11.21 -4.83 -24.23
N ARG A 126 -12.04 -5.58 -23.50
CA ARG A 126 -12.72 -6.80 -24.00
C ARG A 126 -14.03 -6.50 -24.71
N GLU A 127 -14.32 -5.22 -24.96
CA GLU A 127 -15.56 -4.71 -25.57
C GLU A 127 -16.85 -5.17 -24.85
N ASN A 128 -16.76 -5.42 -23.54
CA ASN A 128 -17.91 -5.70 -22.69
C ASN A 128 -18.36 -4.39 -22.02
N HIS A 129 -18.90 -3.50 -22.86
CA HIS A 129 -19.27 -2.15 -22.48
C HIS A 129 -20.36 -2.08 -21.40
N ILE A 130 -21.26 -3.08 -21.34
CA ILE A 130 -22.29 -3.14 -20.29
C ILE A 130 -21.64 -3.32 -18.91
N GLN A 131 -20.73 -4.28 -18.76
CA GLN A 131 -20.02 -4.49 -17.50
C GLN A 131 -19.11 -3.30 -17.16
N ALA A 132 -18.38 -2.78 -18.16
CA ALA A 132 -17.54 -1.59 -17.97
C ALA A 132 -18.35 -0.39 -17.43
N LYS A 133 -19.54 -0.13 -18.01
CA LYS A 133 -20.47 0.90 -17.55
C LYS A 133 -20.86 0.72 -16.08
N GLU A 134 -21.19 -0.49 -15.66
CA GLU A 134 -21.59 -0.77 -14.26
C GLU A 134 -20.44 -0.56 -13.28
N PHE A 135 -19.21 -0.91 -13.64
CA PHE A 135 -18.04 -0.63 -12.82
C PHE A 135 -17.70 0.86 -12.75
N TYR A 136 -17.78 1.59 -13.87
CA TYR A 136 -17.63 3.04 -13.85
C TYR A 136 -18.72 3.73 -13.02
N LYS A 137 -19.97 3.23 -13.02
CA LYS A 137 -21.05 3.71 -12.13
C LYS A 137 -20.69 3.54 -10.65
N LYS A 138 -20.20 2.36 -10.26
CA LYS A 138 -19.75 2.10 -8.88
C LYS A 138 -18.61 3.03 -8.48
N ALA A 139 -17.63 3.23 -9.35
CA ALA A 139 -16.52 4.16 -9.10
C ALA A 139 -17.00 5.61 -8.96
N HIS A 140 -17.85 6.07 -9.89
CA HIS A 140 -18.45 7.41 -9.86
C HIS A 140 -19.21 7.66 -8.56
N GLY A 141 -20.04 6.71 -8.13
CA GLY A 141 -20.81 6.82 -6.89
C GLY A 141 -19.95 6.94 -5.63
N ILE A 142 -18.76 6.33 -5.63
CA ILE A 142 -17.79 6.53 -4.54
C ILE A 142 -17.11 7.89 -4.67
N LEU A 143 -16.61 8.25 -5.85
CA LEU A 143 -15.83 9.46 -6.07
C LEU A 143 -16.61 10.74 -5.72
N ILE A 144 -17.89 10.80 -6.05
CA ILE A 144 -18.73 12.00 -5.81
C ILE A 144 -18.86 12.33 -4.31
N GLU A 145 -18.73 11.32 -3.44
CA GLU A 145 -18.78 11.48 -1.99
C GLU A 145 -17.43 11.92 -1.39
N LEU A 146 -16.33 11.84 -2.15
CA LEU A 146 -14.99 12.18 -1.66
C LEU A 146 -14.70 13.67 -1.83
N ARG A 147 -14.42 14.35 -0.72
CA ARG A 147 -14.14 15.79 -0.69
C ARG A 147 -12.95 16.18 -1.57
N SER A 148 -11.88 15.39 -1.55
CA SER A 148 -10.61 15.65 -2.21
C SER A 148 -10.53 15.10 -3.64
N TYR A 149 -11.49 14.26 -4.05
CA TYR A 149 -11.47 13.59 -5.37
C TYR A 149 -12.78 13.73 -6.14
N GLY A 150 -13.81 14.38 -5.57
CA GLY A 150 -15.13 14.53 -6.17
C GLY A 150 -15.12 15.23 -7.52
N TYR A 151 -14.08 16.04 -7.82
CA TYR A 151 -13.91 16.62 -9.15
C TYR A 151 -13.71 15.55 -10.25
N GLU A 152 -13.13 14.39 -9.93
CA GLU A 152 -12.97 13.26 -10.86
C GLU A 152 -14.31 12.58 -11.18
N ALA A 153 -15.33 12.70 -10.32
CA ALA A 153 -16.61 12.02 -10.53
C ALA A 153 -17.30 12.50 -11.82
N SER A 154 -17.23 13.80 -12.12
CA SER A 154 -17.78 14.38 -13.34
C SER A 154 -17.15 13.80 -14.62
N TYR A 155 -15.86 13.48 -14.54
CA TYR A 155 -15.13 12.85 -15.63
C TYR A 155 -15.61 11.41 -15.85
N TYR A 156 -15.73 10.62 -14.78
CA TYR A 156 -16.21 9.25 -14.88
C TYR A 156 -17.71 9.14 -15.20
N SER A 157 -18.51 10.19 -15.01
CA SER A 157 -19.87 10.22 -15.57
C SER A 157 -19.85 10.26 -17.10
N GLY A 158 -18.84 10.90 -17.70
CA GLY A 158 -18.60 10.85 -19.14
C GLY A 158 -18.31 9.42 -19.61
N TRP A 159 -17.48 8.68 -18.87
CA TRP A 159 -17.19 7.26 -19.17
C TRP A 159 -18.43 6.37 -19.15
N ILE A 160 -19.31 6.53 -18.17
CA ILE A 160 -20.57 5.78 -18.09
C ILE A 160 -21.41 5.99 -19.36
N SER A 161 -21.47 7.23 -19.85
CA SER A 161 -22.18 7.58 -21.09
C SER A 161 -21.45 7.07 -22.33
N LEU A 162 -20.11 7.09 -22.32
CA LEU A 162 -19.27 6.61 -23.42
C LEU A 162 -19.46 5.11 -23.64
N GLU A 163 -19.41 4.30 -22.58
CA GLU A 163 -19.64 2.85 -22.71
C GLU A 163 -21.01 2.52 -23.29
N GLU A 164 -22.03 3.33 -22.97
CA GLU A 164 -23.35 3.17 -23.58
C GLU A 164 -23.35 3.51 -25.08
N ALA A 165 -22.64 4.57 -25.48
CA ALA A 165 -22.47 4.91 -26.89
C ALA A 165 -21.70 3.83 -27.67
N GLU A 166 -20.60 3.32 -27.09
CA GLU A 166 -19.81 2.23 -27.68
C GLU A 166 -20.63 0.93 -27.77
N HIS A 167 -21.47 0.63 -26.78
CA HIS A 167 -22.38 -0.52 -26.83
C HIS A 167 -23.40 -0.40 -27.97
N LEU A 168 -24.00 0.78 -28.16
CA LEU A 168 -24.94 1.04 -29.25
C LEU A 168 -24.26 0.93 -30.62
N SER A 169 -23.05 1.46 -30.74
CA SER A 169 -22.24 1.34 -31.95
C SER A 169 -21.90 -0.13 -32.26
N LYS A 170 -21.51 -0.91 -31.25
CA LYS A 170 -21.23 -2.35 -31.39
C LYS A 170 -22.45 -3.14 -31.87
N GLN A 171 -23.66 -2.68 -31.57
CA GLN A 171 -24.92 -3.25 -32.06
C GLN A 171 -25.34 -2.73 -33.43
N GLU A 172 -24.49 -1.94 -34.11
CA GLU A 172 -24.78 -1.27 -35.39
C GLU A 172 -26.01 -0.36 -35.37
N LYS A 173 -26.41 0.13 -34.19
CA LYS A 173 -27.50 1.11 -34.05
C LYS A 173 -26.94 2.52 -34.29
N HIS A 174 -26.45 2.77 -35.50
CA HIS A 174 -25.64 3.93 -35.85
C HIS A 174 -26.28 5.27 -35.46
N GLU A 175 -27.57 5.50 -35.76
CA GLU A 175 -28.26 6.75 -35.46
C GLU A 175 -28.33 7.00 -33.94
N LYS A 176 -28.66 5.95 -33.17
CA LYS A 176 -28.69 6.02 -31.69
C LYS A 176 -27.30 6.21 -31.10
N ALA A 177 -26.29 5.57 -31.71
CA ALA A 177 -24.90 5.72 -31.31
C ALA A 177 -24.42 7.17 -31.53
N ILE A 178 -24.75 7.79 -32.68
CA ILE A 178 -24.44 9.19 -32.99
C ILE A 178 -25.04 10.13 -31.93
N GLU A 179 -26.33 9.98 -31.62
CA GLU A 179 -26.98 10.79 -30.59
C GLU A 179 -26.29 10.62 -29.22
N SER A 180 -25.98 9.37 -28.86
CA SER A 180 -25.31 9.04 -27.62
C SER A 180 -23.89 9.61 -27.53
N PHE A 181 -23.09 9.56 -28.61
CA PHE A 181 -21.75 10.17 -28.66
C PHE A 181 -21.83 11.70 -28.59
N LYS A 182 -22.77 12.34 -29.28
CA LYS A 182 -23.02 13.80 -29.19
C LYS A 182 -23.36 14.21 -27.75
N LYS A 183 -24.22 13.44 -27.07
CA LYS A 183 -24.54 13.64 -25.65
C LYS A 183 -23.33 13.42 -24.74
N THR A 184 -22.54 12.39 -25.00
CA THR A 184 -21.33 12.05 -24.23
C THR A 184 -20.26 13.14 -24.35
N GLY A 185 -20.02 13.69 -25.55
CA GLY A 185 -19.13 14.82 -25.75
C GLY A 185 -19.51 16.02 -24.88
N LYS A 186 -20.80 16.39 -24.86
CA LYS A 186 -21.33 17.45 -23.98
C LYS A 186 -21.13 17.16 -22.48
N ILE A 187 -21.16 15.89 -22.07
CA ILE A 187 -20.89 15.50 -20.67
C ILE A 187 -19.41 15.72 -20.34
N PHE A 188 -18.49 15.33 -21.23
CA PHE A 188 -17.06 15.61 -21.04
C PHE A 188 -16.74 17.11 -21.06
N GLU A 189 -17.37 17.91 -21.92
CA GLU A 189 -17.24 19.38 -21.90
C GLU A 189 -17.71 19.98 -20.56
N LYS A 190 -18.82 19.48 -20.01
CA LYS A 190 -19.27 19.87 -18.67
C LYS A 190 -18.28 19.45 -17.59
N ALA A 191 -17.67 18.26 -17.71
CA ALA A 191 -16.63 17.81 -16.80
C ALA A 191 -15.38 18.71 -16.87
N ILE A 192 -14.94 19.12 -18.06
CA ILE A 192 -13.88 20.12 -18.26
C ILE A 192 -14.22 21.43 -17.52
N GLY A 193 -15.45 21.92 -17.67
CA GLY A 193 -15.91 23.12 -16.95
C GLY A 193 -15.88 22.95 -15.43
N ALA A 194 -16.27 21.78 -14.91
CA ALA A 194 -16.23 21.48 -13.47
C ALA A 194 -14.78 21.36 -12.95
N LEU A 195 -13.88 20.77 -13.73
CA LEU A 195 -12.45 20.67 -13.44
C LEU A 195 -11.81 22.06 -13.36
N LYS A 196 -12.07 22.94 -14.33
CA LYS A 196 -11.59 24.33 -14.34
C LYS A 196 -12.05 25.13 -13.11
N LYS A 197 -13.33 25.04 -12.76
CA LYS A 197 -13.88 25.68 -11.54
C LYS A 197 -13.24 25.14 -10.26
N SER A 198 -12.89 23.85 -10.24
CA SER A 198 -12.19 23.25 -9.10
C SER A 198 -10.74 23.74 -9.01
N LEU A 199 -10.08 23.95 -10.16
CA LEU A 199 -8.71 24.47 -10.23
C LEU A 199 -8.56 25.84 -9.55
N GLU A 200 -9.52 26.74 -9.75
CA GLU A 200 -9.55 28.10 -9.19
C GLU A 200 -9.63 28.12 -7.66
N ARG A 201 -10.26 27.10 -7.06
CA ARG A 201 -10.52 27.02 -5.61
C ARG A 201 -9.35 26.42 -4.82
N LEU A 202 -8.40 25.77 -5.49
CA LEU A 202 -7.35 25.00 -4.83
C LEU A 202 -6.05 25.79 -4.67
N LYS A 203 -5.40 25.60 -3.52
CA LYS A 203 -4.10 26.22 -3.19
C LYS A 203 -2.91 25.31 -3.49
N GLU A 204 -3.09 23.98 -3.51
CA GLU A 204 -1.99 23.02 -3.64
C GLU A 204 -1.57 22.79 -5.11
N LYS A 205 -0.26 22.91 -5.40
CA LYS A 205 0.32 22.78 -6.75
C LYS A 205 0.05 21.41 -7.42
N PHE A 206 0.11 20.32 -6.67
CA PHE A 206 -0.05 18.96 -7.24
C PHE A 206 -1.49 18.60 -7.58
N GLU A 207 -2.47 19.08 -6.81
CA GLU A 207 -3.89 18.89 -7.15
C GLU A 207 -4.21 19.64 -8.44
N LYS A 208 -3.60 20.81 -8.66
CA LYS A 208 -3.67 21.53 -9.93
C LYS A 208 -3.08 20.74 -11.10
N GLU A 209 -1.92 20.13 -10.93
CA GLU A 209 -1.31 19.27 -11.95
C GLU A 209 -2.21 18.09 -12.33
N ARG A 210 -2.88 17.48 -11.34
CA ARG A 210 -3.85 16.40 -11.58
C ARG A 210 -5.08 16.88 -12.33
N ILE A 211 -5.69 17.98 -11.91
CA ILE A 211 -6.86 18.55 -12.59
C ILE A 211 -6.49 18.90 -14.04
N ASN A 212 -5.33 19.50 -14.27
CA ASN A 212 -4.84 19.79 -15.63
C ASN A 212 -4.66 18.51 -16.47
N LYS A 213 -4.22 17.40 -15.86
CA LYS A 213 -4.15 16.10 -16.55
C LYS A 213 -5.54 15.60 -16.93
N PHE A 214 -6.51 15.64 -16.01
CA PHE A 214 -7.89 15.25 -16.30
C PHE A 214 -8.55 16.13 -17.34
N GLU A 215 -8.29 17.44 -17.32
CA GLU A 215 -8.79 18.38 -18.33
C GLU A 215 -8.29 17.98 -19.73
N LYS A 216 -6.98 17.74 -19.88
CA LYS A 216 -6.39 17.30 -21.15
C LYS A 216 -6.97 15.98 -21.65
N ILE A 217 -7.14 15.01 -20.75
CA ILE A 217 -7.71 13.70 -21.12
C ILE A 217 -9.19 13.83 -21.45
N ALA A 218 -9.96 14.66 -20.72
CA ALA A 218 -11.34 14.95 -21.07
C ALA A 218 -11.48 15.60 -22.43
N GLN A 219 -10.57 16.51 -22.79
CA GLN A 219 -10.55 17.09 -24.13
C GLN A 219 -10.28 16.02 -25.20
N VAL A 220 -9.36 15.09 -24.93
CA VAL A 220 -9.15 13.92 -25.80
C VAL A 220 -10.44 13.11 -25.96
N ARG A 221 -11.22 12.90 -24.90
CA ARG A 221 -12.50 12.18 -24.97
C ARG A 221 -13.57 12.94 -25.75
N VAL A 222 -13.61 14.27 -25.66
CA VAL A 222 -14.48 15.09 -26.52
C VAL A 222 -14.13 14.86 -27.99
N ASN A 223 -12.84 14.95 -28.34
CA ASN A 223 -12.38 14.72 -29.70
C ASN A 223 -12.66 13.29 -30.17
N HIS A 224 -12.52 12.29 -29.28
CA HIS A 224 -12.91 10.91 -29.55
C HIS A 224 -14.40 10.79 -29.89
N CYS A 225 -15.28 11.39 -29.09
CA CYS A 225 -16.71 11.39 -29.38
C CYS A 225 -17.03 12.05 -30.73
N ILE A 226 -16.36 13.16 -31.08
CA ILE A 226 -16.52 13.83 -32.38
C ILE A 226 -16.06 12.91 -33.52
N ALA A 227 -14.90 12.27 -33.37
CA ALA A 227 -14.38 11.33 -34.34
C ALA A 227 -15.33 10.14 -34.55
N ARG A 228 -15.87 9.58 -33.46
CA ARG A 228 -16.86 8.51 -33.49
C ARG A 228 -18.17 8.93 -34.18
N VAL A 229 -18.65 10.15 -33.93
CA VAL A 229 -19.83 10.69 -34.63
C VAL A 229 -19.59 10.71 -36.14
N ASN A 230 -18.46 11.27 -36.60
CA ASN A 230 -18.14 11.32 -38.02
C ASN A 230 -18.01 9.90 -38.60
N LEU A 231 -17.42 8.96 -37.85
CA LEU A 231 -17.27 7.58 -38.28
C LEU A 231 -18.62 6.86 -38.44
N GLU A 232 -19.55 7.03 -37.50
CA GLU A 232 -20.89 6.45 -37.62
C GLU A 232 -21.70 7.13 -38.75
N GLU A 233 -21.58 8.44 -38.93
CA GLU A 233 -22.20 9.18 -40.05
C GLU A 233 -21.66 8.69 -41.40
N ALA A 234 -20.34 8.47 -41.51
CA ALA A 234 -19.71 7.92 -42.71
C ALA A 234 -20.25 6.54 -43.07
N ARG A 235 -20.48 5.68 -42.07
CA ARG A 235 -21.05 4.34 -42.28
C ARG A 235 -22.48 4.38 -42.80
N ILE A 236 -23.31 5.28 -42.28
CA ILE A 236 -24.69 5.45 -42.75
C ILE A 236 -24.65 5.91 -44.22
N LEU A 237 -23.83 6.92 -44.54
CA LEU A 237 -23.70 7.46 -45.90
C LEU A 237 -23.14 6.42 -46.89
N GLY A 238 -22.12 5.65 -46.47
CA GLY A 238 -21.57 4.55 -47.26
C GLY A 238 -22.61 3.46 -47.54
N LYS A 239 -23.41 3.08 -46.53
CA LYS A 239 -24.56 2.17 -46.70
C LYS A 239 -25.62 2.72 -47.66
N GLN A 240 -25.76 4.04 -47.78
CA GLN A 240 -26.69 4.70 -48.70
C GLN A 240 -26.10 4.91 -50.11
N GLY A 241 -24.83 4.56 -50.34
CA GLY A 241 -24.13 4.79 -51.61
C GLY A 241 -23.67 6.25 -51.82
N GLU A 242 -23.75 7.09 -50.79
CA GLU A 242 -23.25 8.48 -50.81
C GLU A 242 -21.73 8.53 -50.58
N HIS A 243 -20.98 7.87 -51.46
CA HIS A 243 -19.54 7.60 -51.30
C HIS A 243 -18.68 8.85 -51.08
N ILE A 244 -18.95 9.98 -51.75
CA ILE A 244 -18.19 11.23 -51.57
C ILE A 244 -18.40 11.77 -50.15
N ALA A 245 -19.64 11.84 -49.70
CA ALA A 245 -19.97 12.34 -48.37
C ALA A 245 -19.44 11.39 -47.27
N ALA A 246 -19.48 10.07 -47.51
CA ALA A 246 -18.87 9.08 -46.63
C ALA A 246 -17.34 9.27 -46.53
N ALA A 247 -16.66 9.45 -47.66
CA ALA A 247 -15.21 9.71 -47.70
C ALA A 247 -14.83 10.98 -46.92
N GLU A 248 -15.57 12.08 -47.10
CA GLU A 248 -15.37 13.32 -46.34
C GLU A 248 -15.49 13.09 -44.82
N LYS A 249 -16.49 12.32 -44.39
CA LYS A 249 -16.69 11.99 -42.97
C LYS A 249 -15.58 11.09 -42.42
N PHE A 250 -15.11 10.11 -43.19
CA PHE A 250 -13.94 9.30 -42.81
C PHE A 250 -12.66 10.14 -42.71
N ALA A 251 -12.45 11.10 -43.62
CA ALA A 251 -11.33 12.04 -43.57
C ALA A 251 -11.37 12.89 -42.29
N LEU A 252 -12.54 13.43 -41.94
CA LEU A 252 -12.75 14.20 -40.70
C LEU A 252 -12.50 13.35 -39.45
N ALA A 253 -13.02 12.12 -39.41
CA ALA A 253 -12.76 11.19 -38.30
C ALA A 253 -11.27 10.87 -38.18
N SER A 254 -10.60 10.62 -39.31
CA SER A 254 -9.17 10.36 -39.39
C SER A 254 -8.35 11.53 -38.81
N SER A 255 -8.63 12.76 -39.23
CA SER A 255 -7.93 13.95 -38.72
C SER A 255 -8.07 14.06 -37.20
N GLN A 256 -9.27 13.86 -36.66
CA GLN A 256 -9.51 13.90 -35.22
C GLN A 256 -8.74 12.81 -34.46
N PHE A 257 -8.71 11.57 -34.97
CA PHE A 257 -7.91 10.50 -34.36
C PHE A 257 -6.41 10.78 -34.42
N ARG A 258 -5.92 11.41 -35.49
CA ARG A 258 -4.51 11.84 -35.60
C ARG A 258 -4.16 12.88 -34.55
N ASP A 259 -5.01 13.88 -34.35
CA ASP A 259 -4.80 14.92 -33.34
C ASP A 259 -4.76 14.34 -31.93
N ILE A 260 -5.61 13.33 -31.67
CA ILE A 260 -5.59 12.57 -30.43
C ILE A 260 -4.26 11.83 -30.23
N CYS A 261 -3.70 11.20 -31.27
CA CYS A 261 -2.43 10.45 -31.19
C CYS A 261 -1.27 11.31 -30.69
N ILE A 262 -1.22 12.60 -31.07
CA ILE A 262 -0.13 13.53 -30.69
C ILE A 262 -0.08 13.73 -29.16
N LEU A 263 -1.19 13.55 -28.46
CA LEU A 263 -1.30 13.80 -27.03
C LEU A 263 -0.87 12.61 -26.16
N PHE A 264 -0.75 11.41 -26.72
CA PHE A 264 -0.33 10.21 -25.98
C PHE A 264 1.19 10.00 -26.01
N LYS A 265 1.77 9.81 -24.82
CA LYS A 265 3.22 9.60 -24.64
C LYS A 265 3.64 8.14 -24.62
N ILE A 266 2.71 7.21 -24.37
CA ILE A 266 3.00 5.78 -24.29
C ILE A 266 2.92 5.20 -25.70
N LYS A 267 4.03 4.61 -26.16
CA LYS A 267 4.18 4.06 -27.51
C LYS A 267 3.04 3.11 -27.91
N LYS A 268 2.70 2.15 -27.04
CA LYS A 268 1.65 1.15 -27.30
C LYS A 268 0.27 1.78 -27.48
N GLU A 269 -0.12 2.72 -26.61
CA GLU A 269 -1.42 3.41 -26.69
C GLU A 269 -1.50 4.30 -27.93
N ARG A 270 -0.38 4.93 -28.29
CA ARG A 270 -0.26 5.70 -29.52
C ARG A 270 -0.40 4.82 -30.76
N GLU A 271 0.25 3.65 -30.80
CA GLU A 271 0.19 2.73 -31.95
C GLU A 271 -1.24 2.24 -32.22
N GLU A 272 -2.02 1.93 -31.18
CA GLU A 272 -3.42 1.52 -31.35
C GLU A 272 -4.31 2.64 -31.93
N LEU A 273 -4.15 3.87 -31.43
CA LEU A 273 -4.87 5.03 -31.99
C LEU A 273 -4.42 5.38 -33.40
N GLU A 274 -3.12 5.23 -33.67
CA GLU A 274 -2.53 5.43 -35.00
C GLU A 274 -3.05 4.38 -35.99
N ALA A 275 -3.30 3.15 -35.54
CA ALA A 275 -3.98 2.13 -36.33
C ALA A 275 -5.41 2.57 -36.71
N VAL A 276 -6.18 3.16 -35.79
CA VAL A 276 -7.55 3.68 -36.08
C VAL A 276 -7.49 4.84 -37.09
N TYR A 277 -6.50 5.71 -36.97
CA TYR A 277 -6.25 6.76 -37.96
C TYR A 277 -6.06 6.17 -39.36
N TYR A 278 -5.20 5.15 -39.50
CA TYR A 278 -4.95 4.48 -40.77
C TYR A 278 -6.18 3.73 -41.29
N LEU A 279 -6.98 3.13 -40.42
CA LEU A 279 -8.26 2.53 -40.80
C LEU A 279 -9.21 3.56 -41.41
N CYS A 280 -9.36 4.73 -40.78
CA CYS A 280 -10.22 5.81 -41.31
C CYS A 280 -9.71 6.31 -42.67
N ARG A 281 -8.39 6.48 -42.85
CA ARG A 281 -7.79 6.82 -44.16
C ARG A 281 -8.00 5.74 -45.20
N ALA A 282 -7.98 4.48 -44.79
CA ALA A 282 -8.20 3.36 -45.68
C ALA A 282 -9.66 3.32 -46.16
N TRP A 283 -10.63 3.52 -45.26
CA TRP A 283 -12.05 3.64 -45.64
C TRP A 283 -12.31 4.85 -46.51
N GLU A 284 -11.73 6.01 -46.21
CA GLU A 284 -11.81 7.18 -47.11
C GLU A 284 -11.36 6.84 -48.53
N ASN A 285 -10.17 6.22 -48.67
CA ASN A 285 -9.68 5.83 -50.00
C ASN A 285 -10.54 4.77 -50.67
N MET A 286 -11.09 3.83 -49.89
CA MET A 286 -12.00 2.81 -50.39
C MET A 286 -13.29 3.44 -50.92
N GLU A 287 -13.94 4.35 -50.18
CA GLU A 287 -15.14 5.06 -50.64
C GLU A 287 -14.87 5.91 -51.90
N LEU A 288 -13.71 6.56 -51.99
CA LEU A 288 -13.32 7.27 -53.22
C LEU A 288 -13.04 6.31 -54.38
N ALA A 289 -12.41 5.16 -54.11
CA ALA A 289 -12.17 4.12 -55.11
C ALA A 289 -13.50 3.58 -55.66
N GLU A 290 -14.48 3.37 -54.79
CA GLU A 290 -15.85 2.99 -55.18
C GLU A 290 -16.50 4.03 -56.07
N LYS A 291 -16.43 5.30 -55.68
CA LYS A 291 -17.09 6.37 -56.42
C LYS A 291 -16.54 6.54 -57.84
N TYR A 292 -15.23 6.42 -57.99
CA TYR A 292 -14.52 6.69 -59.22
C TYR A 292 -14.13 5.42 -59.99
N GLU A 293 -14.46 4.24 -59.46
CA GLU A 293 -14.05 2.94 -59.97
C GLU A 293 -12.52 2.91 -60.22
N ASP A 294 -11.74 3.38 -59.25
CA ASP A 294 -10.28 3.59 -59.38
C ASP A 294 -9.48 2.45 -58.72
N PRO A 295 -8.79 1.59 -59.51
CA PRO A 295 -8.07 0.45 -58.96
C PRO A 295 -6.85 0.86 -58.11
N TYR A 296 -6.23 2.01 -58.39
CA TYR A 296 -5.07 2.47 -57.63
C TYR A 296 -5.45 2.91 -56.23
N ARG A 297 -6.64 3.51 -56.05
CA ARG A 297 -7.16 3.88 -54.73
C ARG A 297 -7.53 2.67 -53.88
N PHE A 298 -8.05 1.59 -54.47
CA PHE A 298 -8.19 0.32 -53.74
C PHE A 298 -6.85 -0.24 -53.28
N SER A 299 -5.82 -0.13 -54.12
CA SER A 299 -4.45 -0.51 -53.74
C SER A 299 -3.92 0.34 -52.57
N GLU A 300 -4.16 1.66 -52.60
CA GLU A 300 -3.78 2.55 -51.50
C GLU A 300 -4.55 2.22 -50.21
N ALA A 301 -5.85 2.00 -50.29
CA ALA A 301 -6.67 1.55 -49.16
C ALA A 301 -6.13 0.23 -48.58
N ALA A 302 -5.78 -0.74 -49.42
CA ALA A 302 -5.19 -2.00 -49.00
C ALA A 302 -3.87 -1.82 -48.23
N MET A 303 -2.99 -0.95 -48.71
CA MET A 303 -1.73 -0.63 -48.01
C MET A 303 -1.99 0.03 -46.66
N LEU A 304 -2.96 0.93 -46.56
CA LEU A 304 -3.33 1.61 -45.32
C LEU A 304 -3.93 0.64 -44.29
N PHE A 305 -4.81 -0.27 -44.73
CA PHE A 305 -5.33 -1.34 -43.88
C PHE A 305 -4.22 -2.28 -43.39
N ALA A 306 -3.24 -2.62 -44.24
CA ALA A 306 -2.09 -3.43 -43.84
C ALA A 306 -1.23 -2.71 -42.80
N LYS A 307 -1.02 -1.39 -42.95
CA LYS A 307 -0.34 -0.56 -41.93
C LYS A 307 -1.09 -0.58 -40.61
N ALA A 308 -2.41 -0.41 -40.62
CA ALA A 308 -3.24 -0.52 -39.43
C ALA A 308 -3.12 -1.92 -38.77
N SER A 309 -3.16 -2.98 -39.56
CA SER A 309 -2.98 -4.38 -39.09
C SER A 309 -1.66 -4.59 -38.36
N ASN A 310 -0.56 -4.00 -38.87
CA ASN A 310 0.75 -4.10 -38.24
C ASN A 310 0.86 -3.36 -36.90
N LEU A 311 0.03 -2.33 -36.70
CA LEU A 311 0.01 -1.52 -35.47
C LEU A 311 -0.92 -2.09 -34.40
N PHE A 312 -1.96 -2.85 -34.77
CA PHE A 312 -2.84 -3.48 -33.78
C PHE A 312 -2.11 -4.54 -32.96
N THR A 313 -2.21 -4.41 -31.63
CA THR A 313 -1.74 -5.44 -30.70
C THR A 313 -2.80 -6.51 -30.44
N ASP A 314 -4.07 -6.18 -30.65
CA ASP A 314 -5.19 -7.11 -30.54
C ASP A 314 -5.31 -7.98 -31.81
N THR A 315 -5.30 -9.30 -31.62
CA THR A 315 -5.34 -10.28 -32.72
C THR A 315 -6.62 -10.15 -33.55
N LYS A 316 -7.76 -9.84 -32.93
CA LYS A 316 -9.04 -9.70 -33.60
C LYS A 316 -9.02 -8.50 -34.55
N LEU A 317 -8.59 -7.34 -34.05
CA LEU A 317 -8.48 -6.11 -34.85
C LEU A 317 -7.39 -6.20 -35.92
N LYS A 318 -6.30 -6.90 -35.63
CA LYS A 318 -5.25 -7.21 -36.62
C LYS A 318 -5.81 -8.03 -37.78
N LEU A 319 -6.58 -9.07 -37.49
CA LEU A 319 -7.23 -9.92 -38.50
C LEU A 319 -8.31 -9.17 -39.28
N LEU A 320 -9.07 -8.28 -38.64
CA LEU A 320 -10.02 -7.39 -39.31
C LEU A 320 -9.32 -6.49 -40.33
N ALA A 321 -8.29 -5.77 -39.90
CA ALA A 321 -7.54 -4.87 -40.78
C ALA A 321 -6.82 -5.65 -41.90
N SER A 322 -6.29 -6.84 -41.61
CA SER A 322 -5.70 -7.73 -42.62
C SER A 322 -6.74 -8.23 -43.62
N GLY A 323 -7.94 -8.58 -43.16
CA GLY A 323 -9.07 -8.97 -43.99
C GLY A 323 -9.48 -7.83 -44.93
N ASN A 324 -9.64 -6.61 -44.40
CA ASN A 324 -9.96 -5.42 -45.19
C ASN A 324 -8.89 -5.11 -46.24
N SER A 325 -7.61 -5.22 -45.85
CA SER A 325 -6.49 -5.02 -46.77
C SER A 325 -6.55 -6.00 -47.93
N THR A 326 -6.75 -7.28 -47.61
CA THR A 326 -6.85 -8.34 -48.60
C THR A 326 -8.09 -8.14 -49.48
N PHE A 327 -9.22 -7.77 -48.88
CA PHE A 327 -10.45 -7.49 -49.63
C PHE A 327 -10.27 -6.33 -50.60
N CYS A 328 -9.64 -5.23 -50.19
CA CYS A 328 -9.33 -4.10 -51.08
C CYS A 328 -8.38 -4.51 -52.22
N GLN A 329 -7.43 -5.42 -51.99
CA GLN A 329 -6.62 -5.97 -53.09
C GLN A 329 -7.45 -6.78 -54.08
N ALA A 330 -8.48 -7.50 -53.61
CA ALA A 330 -9.39 -8.19 -54.50
C ALA A 330 -10.23 -7.20 -55.31
N LEU A 331 -10.67 -6.09 -54.72
CA LEU A 331 -11.39 -5.02 -55.42
C LEU A 331 -10.50 -4.34 -56.47
N GLU A 332 -9.22 -4.10 -56.17
CA GLU A 332 -8.24 -3.62 -57.16
C GLU A 332 -8.17 -4.57 -58.37
N TYR A 333 -7.99 -5.87 -58.13
CA TYR A 333 -7.93 -6.85 -59.22
C TYR A 333 -9.26 -6.97 -59.97
N GLY A 334 -10.39 -6.84 -59.26
CA GLY A 334 -11.73 -6.84 -59.84
C GLY A 334 -11.95 -5.65 -60.76
N CYS A 335 -11.60 -4.45 -60.31
CA CYS A 335 -11.68 -3.23 -61.11
C CYS A 335 -10.81 -3.32 -62.37
N LYS A 336 -9.56 -3.79 -62.26
CA LYS A 336 -8.70 -4.05 -63.44
C LYS A 336 -9.27 -5.12 -64.38
N PHE A 337 -10.00 -6.09 -63.83
CA PHE A 337 -10.68 -7.12 -64.62
C PHE A 337 -11.88 -6.55 -65.38
N ASP A 338 -12.59 -5.59 -64.78
CA ASP A 338 -13.71 -4.88 -65.40
C ASP A 338 -13.25 -3.90 -66.48
N GLU A 339 -12.17 -3.14 -66.23
CA GLU A 339 -11.57 -2.19 -67.19
C GLU A 339 -11.04 -2.85 -68.47
N SER A 340 -10.58 -4.10 -68.38
CA SER A 340 -10.00 -4.83 -69.51
C SER A 340 -11.08 -5.42 -70.42
N ASN A 341 -10.96 -5.25 -71.73
CA ASN A 341 -11.75 -6.00 -72.72
C ASN A 341 -11.02 -7.25 -73.24
N GLU A 342 -9.75 -7.45 -72.89
CA GLU A 342 -8.96 -8.57 -73.36
C GLU A 342 -9.17 -9.82 -72.49
N MET A 343 -9.61 -10.92 -73.11
CA MET A 343 -9.93 -12.16 -72.40
C MET A 343 -8.71 -12.82 -71.73
N ASN A 344 -7.51 -12.65 -72.28
CA ASN A 344 -6.28 -13.18 -71.68
C ASN A 344 -5.96 -12.47 -70.35
N ILE A 345 -6.10 -11.15 -70.29
CA ILE A 345 -5.92 -10.37 -69.06
C ILE A 345 -6.97 -10.79 -68.02
N LYS A 346 -8.24 -10.95 -68.43
CA LYS A 346 -9.30 -11.44 -67.55
C LYS A 346 -9.01 -12.83 -66.99
N LYS A 347 -8.50 -13.74 -67.83
CA LYS A 347 -8.10 -15.11 -67.43
C LYS A 347 -6.99 -15.12 -66.38
N ASP A 348 -6.06 -14.17 -66.43
CA ASP A 348 -4.98 -14.02 -65.46
C ASP A 348 -5.41 -13.34 -64.15
N LEU A 349 -6.34 -12.39 -64.22
CA LEU A 349 -6.86 -11.66 -63.06
C LEU A 349 -7.88 -12.46 -62.26
N TYR A 350 -8.73 -13.25 -62.94
CA TYR A 350 -9.77 -14.05 -62.30
C TYR A 350 -9.28 -14.91 -61.11
N PRO A 351 -8.24 -15.76 -61.26
CA PRO A 351 -7.76 -16.57 -60.14
C PRO A 351 -7.17 -15.72 -59.00
N LYS A 352 -6.64 -14.52 -59.30
CA LYS A 352 -6.11 -13.60 -58.28
C LYS A 352 -7.22 -13.02 -57.43
N VAL A 353 -8.31 -12.54 -58.05
CA VAL A 353 -9.50 -12.03 -57.34
C VAL A 353 -10.04 -13.10 -56.39
N LYS A 354 -10.29 -14.31 -56.90
CA LYS A 354 -10.83 -15.43 -56.13
C LYS A 354 -9.95 -15.81 -54.94
N LEU A 355 -8.65 -16.03 -55.18
CA LEU A 355 -7.70 -16.38 -54.13
C LEU A 355 -7.67 -15.31 -53.03
N THR A 356 -7.73 -14.04 -53.44
CA THR A 356 -7.64 -12.91 -52.52
C THR A 356 -8.92 -12.76 -51.70
N LEU A 357 -10.11 -12.87 -52.30
CA LEU A 357 -11.39 -12.89 -51.56
C LEU A 357 -11.48 -14.05 -50.57
N SER A 358 -11.02 -15.24 -50.95
CA SER A 358 -10.96 -16.40 -50.04
C SER A 358 -10.04 -16.14 -48.84
N LYS A 359 -8.87 -15.53 -49.06
CA LYS A 359 -7.96 -15.13 -47.97
C LYS A 359 -8.58 -14.06 -47.06
N ALA A 360 -9.33 -13.11 -47.62
CA ALA A 360 -10.06 -12.11 -46.85
C ALA A 360 -11.12 -12.78 -45.96
N ALA A 361 -11.94 -13.69 -46.53
CA ALA A 361 -12.95 -14.46 -45.82
C ALA A 361 -12.34 -15.25 -44.65
N THR A 362 -11.24 -15.99 -44.89
CA THR A 362 -10.52 -16.72 -43.83
C THR A 362 -9.98 -15.79 -42.74
N SER A 363 -9.53 -14.59 -43.09
CA SER A 363 -9.04 -13.61 -42.11
C SER A 363 -10.18 -13.11 -41.22
N TYR A 364 -11.34 -12.80 -41.79
CA TYR A 364 -12.53 -12.42 -41.05
C TYR A 364 -13.05 -13.54 -40.15
N GLU A 365 -13.13 -14.77 -40.67
CA GLU A 365 -13.57 -15.95 -39.92
C GLU A 365 -12.67 -16.20 -38.71
N LYS A 366 -11.34 -16.18 -38.88
CA LYS A 366 -10.38 -16.29 -37.77
C LYS A 366 -10.50 -15.15 -36.75
N GLY A 367 -10.94 -13.97 -37.21
CA GLY A 367 -11.23 -12.81 -36.36
C GLY A 367 -12.63 -12.84 -35.73
N GLY A 368 -13.46 -13.85 -36.00
CA GLY A 368 -14.83 -13.92 -35.51
C GLY A 368 -15.77 -12.88 -36.13
N PHE A 369 -15.48 -12.41 -37.35
CA PHE A 369 -16.32 -11.49 -38.12
C PHE A 369 -17.13 -12.27 -39.16
N GLU A 370 -18.12 -13.06 -38.70
CA GLU A 370 -18.89 -13.99 -39.54
C GLU A 370 -19.58 -13.29 -40.73
N SER A 371 -20.24 -12.15 -40.51
CA SER A 371 -20.88 -11.40 -41.61
C SER A 371 -19.86 -10.90 -42.66
N GLY A 372 -18.66 -10.50 -42.23
CA GLY A 372 -17.59 -10.11 -43.15
C GLY A 372 -17.01 -11.29 -43.93
N ALA A 373 -16.91 -12.46 -43.29
CA ALA A 373 -16.48 -13.70 -43.93
C ALA A 373 -17.51 -14.16 -44.98
N ASP A 374 -18.79 -14.22 -44.59
CA ASP A 374 -19.90 -14.56 -45.49
C ASP A 374 -19.99 -13.57 -46.66
N TRP A 375 -19.78 -12.27 -46.42
CA TRP A 375 -19.71 -11.24 -47.46
C TRP A 375 -18.58 -11.50 -48.47
N ALA A 376 -17.35 -11.69 -47.98
CA ALA A 376 -16.20 -11.93 -48.85
C ALA A 376 -16.36 -13.23 -49.66
N GLN A 377 -16.97 -14.25 -49.06
CA GLN A 377 -17.29 -15.50 -49.72
C GLN A 377 -18.40 -15.34 -50.77
N ALA A 378 -19.49 -14.65 -50.44
CA ALA A 378 -20.57 -14.33 -51.37
C ALA A 378 -20.06 -13.52 -52.56
N THR A 379 -19.15 -12.56 -52.31
CA THR A 379 -18.47 -11.78 -53.34
C THR A 379 -17.61 -12.66 -54.24
N SER A 380 -16.88 -13.62 -53.67
CA SER A 380 -16.10 -14.58 -54.46
C SER A 380 -16.98 -15.46 -55.34
N ILE A 381 -18.11 -15.93 -54.82
CA ILE A 381 -19.06 -16.78 -55.55
C ILE A 381 -19.79 -15.99 -56.64
N TYR A 382 -20.16 -14.75 -56.35
CA TYR A 382 -20.70 -13.83 -57.35
C TYR A 382 -19.72 -13.61 -58.50
N PHE A 383 -18.43 -13.44 -58.18
CA PHE A 383 -17.39 -13.29 -59.20
C PHE A 383 -17.15 -14.58 -60.01
N ASP A 384 -17.23 -15.75 -59.37
CA ASP A 384 -17.27 -17.04 -60.07
C ASP A 384 -18.43 -17.06 -61.07
N ALA A 385 -19.63 -16.62 -60.67
CA ALA A 385 -20.77 -16.55 -61.57
C ALA A 385 -20.50 -15.66 -62.79
N ALA A 386 -20.02 -14.43 -62.56
CA ALA A 386 -19.73 -13.48 -63.61
C ALA A 386 -18.71 -14.00 -64.62
N TRP A 387 -17.66 -14.68 -64.17
CA TRP A 387 -16.65 -15.27 -65.06
C TRP A 387 -17.25 -16.33 -66.00
N HIS A 388 -18.14 -17.19 -65.49
CA HIS A 388 -18.80 -18.21 -66.32
C HIS A 388 -19.77 -17.57 -67.32
N LEU A 389 -20.47 -16.50 -66.92
CA LEU A 389 -21.34 -15.74 -67.82
C LEU A 389 -20.57 -15.02 -68.92
N ILE A 390 -19.39 -14.44 -68.62
CA ILE A 390 -18.50 -13.83 -69.62
C ILE A 390 -18.04 -14.89 -70.63
N LYS A 391 -17.61 -16.07 -70.15
CA LYS A 391 -17.24 -17.20 -71.02
C LYS A 391 -18.38 -17.68 -71.90
N ALA A 392 -19.59 -17.78 -71.34
CA ALA A 392 -20.78 -18.20 -72.09
C ALA A 392 -21.11 -17.23 -73.23
N ASP A 393 -20.83 -15.93 -73.05
CA ASP A 393 -21.09 -14.94 -74.11
C ASP A 393 -20.12 -15.08 -75.29
N GLU A 394 -18.86 -15.41 -75.03
CA GLU A 394 -17.83 -15.64 -76.05
C GLU A 394 -17.92 -17.05 -76.69
N GLU A 395 -18.66 -17.96 -76.06
CA GLU A 395 -18.82 -19.33 -76.56
C GLU A 395 -19.79 -19.38 -77.76
N THR A 396 -19.35 -20.09 -78.79
CA THR A 396 -20.08 -20.27 -80.06
C THR A 396 -20.84 -21.60 -80.10
N ASP A 397 -20.39 -22.60 -79.35
CA ASP A 397 -21.11 -23.86 -79.20
C ASP A 397 -22.33 -23.70 -78.27
N LEU A 398 -23.52 -24.02 -78.78
CA LEU A 398 -24.77 -23.81 -78.05
C LEU A 398 -24.92 -24.74 -76.83
N GLN A 399 -24.33 -25.94 -76.85
CA GLN A 399 -24.40 -26.85 -75.71
C GLN A 399 -23.48 -26.39 -74.58
N GLU A 400 -22.24 -26.02 -74.91
CA GLU A 400 -21.27 -25.50 -73.94
C GLU A 400 -21.71 -24.15 -73.39
N LYS A 401 -22.29 -23.28 -74.23
CA LYS A 401 -22.91 -22.02 -73.79
C LYS A 401 -24.02 -22.26 -72.76
N GLY A 402 -24.94 -23.20 -73.01
CA GLY A 402 -25.99 -23.58 -72.07
C GLY A 402 -25.43 -24.14 -70.75
N TYR A 403 -24.37 -24.95 -70.81
CA TYR A 403 -23.69 -25.48 -69.64
C TYR A 403 -23.06 -24.37 -68.76
N LEU A 404 -22.35 -23.42 -69.38
CA LEU A 404 -21.72 -22.29 -68.70
C LEU A 404 -22.77 -21.35 -68.06
N LEU A 405 -23.88 -21.08 -68.76
CA LEU A 405 -25.02 -20.33 -68.21
C LEU A 405 -25.58 -21.01 -66.96
N GLY A 406 -25.83 -22.33 -67.01
CA GLY A 406 -26.34 -23.09 -65.87
C GLY A 406 -25.37 -23.16 -64.67
N ILE A 407 -24.05 -23.07 -64.90
CA ILE A 407 -23.08 -22.87 -63.81
C ILE A 407 -23.21 -21.47 -63.22
N GLY A 408 -23.25 -20.43 -64.07
CA GLY A 408 -23.42 -19.04 -63.65
C GLY A 408 -24.69 -18.83 -62.81
N THR A 409 -25.84 -19.33 -63.26
CA THR A 409 -27.12 -19.28 -62.55
C THR A 409 -27.05 -19.94 -61.16
N ARG A 410 -26.39 -21.09 -61.03
CA ARG A 410 -26.18 -21.76 -59.74
C ARG A 410 -25.34 -20.92 -58.78
N TYR A 411 -24.24 -20.35 -59.25
CA TYR A 411 -23.42 -19.48 -58.41
C TYR A 411 -24.15 -18.18 -58.02
N LEU A 412 -24.92 -17.56 -58.91
CA LEU A 412 -25.74 -16.40 -58.57
C LEU A 412 -26.76 -16.73 -57.46
N LYS A 413 -27.44 -17.89 -57.53
CA LYS A 413 -28.34 -18.36 -56.46
C LYS A 413 -27.63 -18.49 -55.11
N SER A 414 -26.46 -19.14 -55.09
CA SER A 414 -25.66 -19.27 -53.87
C SER A 414 -25.17 -17.91 -53.35
N ALA A 415 -24.83 -16.97 -54.24
CA ALA A 415 -24.43 -15.62 -53.84
C ALA A 415 -25.60 -14.85 -53.19
N VAL A 416 -26.82 -14.91 -53.75
CA VAL A 416 -28.02 -14.32 -53.16
C VAL A 416 -28.25 -14.83 -51.75
N GLU A 417 -28.23 -16.15 -51.55
CA GLU A 417 -28.47 -16.76 -50.24
C GLU A 417 -27.44 -16.30 -49.19
N LEU A 418 -26.16 -16.27 -49.57
CA LEU A 418 -25.10 -15.82 -48.66
C LEU A 418 -25.16 -14.32 -48.36
N TYR A 419 -25.48 -13.48 -49.34
CA TYR A 419 -25.70 -12.05 -49.10
C TYR A 419 -26.89 -11.80 -48.16
N GLY A 420 -27.98 -12.53 -48.34
CA GLY A 420 -29.15 -12.47 -47.46
C GLY A 420 -28.84 -12.93 -46.04
N LYS A 421 -28.14 -14.07 -45.90
CA LYS A 421 -27.67 -14.61 -44.59
C LYS A 421 -26.79 -13.60 -43.86
N ALA A 422 -25.92 -12.92 -44.59
CA ALA A 422 -24.98 -11.96 -44.03
C ALA A 422 -25.58 -10.56 -43.79
N GLY A 423 -26.85 -10.34 -44.17
CA GLY A 423 -27.64 -9.14 -43.87
C GLY A 423 -27.63 -8.06 -44.96
N TYR A 424 -27.04 -8.32 -46.13
CA TYR A 424 -26.81 -7.33 -47.18
C TYR A 424 -27.95 -7.29 -48.22
N LYS A 425 -29.12 -6.82 -47.78
CA LYS A 425 -30.37 -6.86 -48.58
C LYS A 425 -30.31 -6.13 -49.92
N ASP A 426 -29.55 -5.04 -50.01
CA ASP A 426 -29.42 -4.28 -51.26
C ASP A 426 -28.61 -5.05 -52.30
N LYS A 427 -27.51 -5.69 -51.87
CA LYS A 427 -26.70 -6.54 -52.75
C LYS A 427 -27.41 -7.84 -53.08
N GLU A 428 -28.11 -8.43 -52.11
CA GLU A 428 -29.02 -9.57 -52.34
C GLU A 428 -30.01 -9.23 -53.46
N LYS A 429 -30.66 -8.06 -53.40
CA LYS A 429 -31.62 -7.60 -54.41
C LYS A 429 -30.96 -7.34 -55.75
N GLU A 430 -29.80 -6.67 -55.80
CA GLU A 430 -29.05 -6.45 -57.04
C GLU A 430 -28.70 -7.77 -57.74
N VAL A 431 -28.16 -8.73 -56.99
CA VAL A 431 -27.75 -10.04 -57.51
C VAL A 431 -28.97 -10.87 -57.90
N GLN A 432 -30.07 -10.78 -57.15
CA GLN A 432 -31.35 -11.41 -57.50
C GLN A 432 -31.93 -10.85 -58.79
N ASP A 433 -31.87 -9.53 -59.00
CA ASP A 433 -32.32 -8.90 -60.25
C ASP A 433 -31.47 -9.37 -61.44
N ARG A 434 -30.15 -9.55 -61.25
CA ARG A 434 -29.27 -10.13 -62.28
C ARG A 434 -29.58 -11.61 -62.54
N LEU A 435 -29.79 -12.40 -61.49
CA LEU A 435 -30.19 -13.80 -61.60
C LEU A 435 -31.48 -13.94 -62.43
N ASN A 436 -32.49 -13.12 -62.14
CA ASN A 436 -33.76 -13.12 -62.88
C ASN A 436 -33.59 -12.79 -64.38
N ARG A 437 -32.59 -11.98 -64.74
CA ARG A 437 -32.27 -11.65 -66.14
C ARG A 437 -31.57 -12.81 -66.83
N VAL A 438 -30.55 -13.39 -66.19
CA VAL A 438 -29.82 -14.56 -66.71
C VAL A 438 -30.77 -15.74 -66.92
N GLU A 439 -31.67 -16.03 -65.98
CA GLU A 439 -32.65 -17.12 -66.13
C GLU A 439 -33.61 -16.91 -67.32
N LYS A 440 -34.00 -15.66 -67.59
CA LYS A 440 -34.80 -15.31 -68.77
C LYS A 440 -34.00 -15.46 -70.07
N GLU A 441 -32.74 -15.05 -70.09
CA GLU A 441 -31.89 -15.17 -71.27
C GLU A 441 -31.43 -16.62 -71.54
N GLU A 442 -31.17 -17.41 -70.49
CA GLU A 442 -30.93 -18.86 -70.55
C GLU A 442 -32.11 -19.59 -71.21
N SER A 443 -33.34 -19.13 -70.96
CA SER A 443 -34.54 -19.69 -71.60
C SER A 443 -34.70 -19.32 -73.10
N ILE A 444 -33.97 -18.33 -73.61
CA ILE A 444 -34.13 -17.78 -74.98
C ILE A 444 -32.86 -17.94 -75.85
N LEU A 445 -31.68 -18.23 -75.27
CA LEU A 445 -30.39 -18.45 -75.97
C LEU A 445 -29.99 -17.33 -76.97
N PHE A 446 -30.03 -16.05 -76.57
CA PHE A 446 -29.56 -14.90 -77.37
C PHE A 446 -28.29 -14.22 -76.81
N SER A 447 -27.52 -13.60 -77.70
CA SER A 447 -26.20 -12.94 -77.50
C SER A 447 -26.25 -11.52 -76.89
N ALA A 448 -26.96 -11.32 -75.78
CA ALA A 448 -27.10 -9.98 -75.17
C ALA A 448 -26.67 -9.90 -73.69
N LEU A 449 -25.67 -10.69 -73.27
CA LEU A 449 -25.11 -10.63 -71.91
C LEU A 449 -24.26 -9.36 -71.65
N SER A 450 -24.11 -8.45 -72.62
CA SER A 450 -23.23 -7.27 -72.52
C SER A 450 -23.54 -6.35 -71.34
N THR A 451 -24.78 -6.33 -70.86
CA THR A 451 -25.19 -5.55 -69.67
C THR A 451 -24.94 -6.30 -68.35
N ILE A 452 -24.71 -7.62 -68.42
CA ILE A 452 -24.44 -8.53 -67.30
C ILE A 452 -22.91 -8.74 -67.10
N LYS A 453 -22.11 -8.40 -68.12
CA LYS A 453 -20.64 -8.61 -68.23
C LYS A 453 -19.76 -7.88 -67.23
N GLU A 454 -20.24 -6.83 -66.57
CA GLU A 454 -19.47 -6.09 -65.57
C GLU A 454 -19.85 -6.59 -64.17
N PRO A 455 -19.10 -7.55 -63.58
CA PRO A 455 -19.21 -7.82 -62.17
C PRO A 455 -18.71 -6.60 -61.40
N SER A 456 -19.60 -5.67 -61.04
CA SER A 456 -19.20 -4.58 -60.15
C SER A 456 -19.03 -5.14 -58.72
N ILE A 457 -17.85 -5.74 -58.49
CA ILE A 457 -17.42 -6.28 -57.19
C ILE A 457 -17.33 -5.12 -56.17
N SER A 458 -17.01 -3.93 -56.67
CA SER A 458 -16.75 -2.74 -55.89
C SER A 458 -17.99 -2.30 -55.09
N ARG A 459 -19.20 -2.25 -55.69
CA ARG A 459 -20.38 -1.48 -55.20
C ARG A 459 -20.96 -1.69 -53.78
N SER A 460 -20.28 -2.29 -52.82
CA SER A 460 -20.64 -2.28 -51.39
C SER A 460 -19.43 -2.46 -50.47
N THR A 461 -19.17 -1.45 -49.63
CA THR A 461 -18.19 -1.46 -48.52
C THR A 461 -18.83 -1.86 -47.17
N ILE A 462 -20.11 -2.23 -47.19
CA ILE A 462 -20.90 -2.53 -46.01
C ILE A 462 -20.30 -3.77 -45.33
N GLY A 463 -20.06 -3.70 -44.02
CA GLY A 463 -19.56 -4.84 -43.22
C GLY A 463 -18.20 -4.62 -42.57
N ILE A 464 -17.52 -3.49 -42.83
CA ILE A 464 -16.26 -3.21 -42.19
C ILE A 464 -16.46 -2.52 -40.83
N VAL A 465 -16.13 -3.26 -39.76
CA VAL A 465 -16.20 -2.78 -38.38
C VAL A 465 -14.96 -1.96 -38.03
N ALA A 466 -15.15 -0.94 -37.19
CA ALA A 466 -14.10 -0.04 -36.72
C ALA A 466 -13.93 -0.21 -35.20
N PRO A 467 -12.69 -0.25 -34.71
CA PRO A 467 -12.40 -0.47 -33.30
C PRO A 467 -12.78 0.72 -32.42
N SER A 468 -12.99 0.44 -31.14
CA SER A 468 -13.07 1.44 -30.07
C SER A 468 -11.71 1.62 -29.37
N CYS A 469 -11.52 2.76 -28.70
CA CYS A 469 -10.39 3.15 -27.83
C CYS A 469 -10.95 4.24 -26.89
N PRO A 470 -10.47 4.61 -25.66
CA PRO A 470 -9.05 4.76 -25.21
C PRO A 470 -8.76 4.39 -23.70
N ILE A 471 -7.53 4.58 -23.19
CA ILE A 471 -7.07 4.22 -21.80
C ILE A 471 -6.62 5.45 -20.96
N GLU A 472 -6.46 5.29 -19.62
CA GLU A 472 -6.18 6.31 -18.57
C GLU A 472 -5.35 5.75 -17.39
N SER A 473 -4.94 6.56 -16.40
CA SER A 473 -4.24 6.10 -15.16
C SER A 473 -4.50 6.96 -13.91
N SER A 474 -4.32 6.38 -12.72
CA SER A 474 -4.65 6.98 -11.40
C SER A 474 -3.69 8.03 -10.84
N GLN A 475 -4.03 8.60 -9.67
CA GLN A 475 -3.14 9.49 -8.92
C GLN A 475 -2.00 8.73 -8.28
N SER A 476 -0.80 9.28 -8.40
CA SER A 476 0.33 8.85 -7.58
C SER A 476 0.03 9.08 -6.10
N PRO A 477 0.18 8.07 -5.23
CA PRO A 477 0.28 8.29 -3.79
C PRO A 477 1.36 9.33 -3.49
N ARG A 478 1.22 10.16 -2.44
CA ARG A 478 2.29 11.11 -2.08
C ARG A 478 3.19 10.51 -1.01
N LEU A 479 4.49 10.39 -1.30
CA LEU A 479 5.51 9.95 -0.33
C LEU A 479 5.50 10.77 0.97
N SER A 480 5.24 12.07 0.88
CA SER A 480 5.13 12.97 2.04
C SER A 480 3.89 12.69 2.88
N GLU A 481 2.77 12.33 2.26
CA GLU A 481 1.55 11.89 2.95
C GLU A 481 1.77 10.51 3.59
N THR A 482 2.38 9.56 2.87
CA THR A 482 2.73 8.24 3.41
C THR A 482 3.68 8.37 4.61
N ARG A 483 4.63 9.30 4.57
CA ARG A 483 5.48 9.65 5.73
C ARG A 483 4.67 10.25 6.87
N GLN A 484 3.80 11.23 6.63
CA GLN A 484 2.95 11.81 7.68
C GLN A 484 2.02 10.76 8.30
N PHE A 485 1.46 9.86 7.51
CA PHE A 485 0.60 8.77 7.99
C PHE A 485 1.41 7.77 8.82
N SER A 486 2.61 7.40 8.37
CA SER A 486 3.50 6.54 9.14
C SER A 486 4.16 7.22 10.34
N ASP A 487 4.36 8.54 10.33
CA ASP A 487 4.92 9.29 11.45
C ASP A 487 3.85 9.56 12.53
N GLU A 488 2.57 9.64 12.14
CA GLU A 488 1.44 9.67 13.07
C GLU A 488 1.05 8.25 13.55
N GLU A 489 1.15 7.22 12.70
CA GLU A 489 1.14 5.80 13.13
C GLU A 489 2.30 5.54 14.13
N LYS A 490 3.48 6.15 13.92
CA LYS A 490 4.59 6.16 14.89
C LYS A 490 4.23 6.96 16.13
N ARG A 491 3.58 8.13 16.07
CA ARG A 491 3.11 8.85 17.27
C ARG A 491 2.13 8.03 18.09
N VAL A 492 1.19 7.33 17.46
CA VAL A 492 0.22 6.46 18.14
C VAL A 492 0.87 5.13 18.62
N ALA A 493 1.90 4.63 17.92
CA ALA A 493 2.73 3.51 18.39
C ALA A 493 3.66 3.91 19.54
N ILE A 494 4.17 5.15 19.55
CA ILE A 494 4.91 5.79 20.65
C ILE A 494 3.96 6.05 21.83
N GLU A 495 2.70 6.43 21.59
CA GLU A 495 1.65 6.46 22.62
C GLU A 495 1.26 5.08 23.14
N ARG A 496 1.41 4.01 22.34
CA ARG A 496 1.33 2.61 22.82
C ARG A 496 2.58 2.15 23.57
N ILE A 497 3.75 2.74 23.29
CA ILE A 497 4.98 2.57 24.09
C ILE A 497 4.89 3.37 25.41
N ASN A 498 3.95 4.30 25.54
CA ASN A 498 3.61 4.99 26.79
C ASN A 498 2.68 4.17 27.72
N ARG A 499 2.91 2.86 27.86
CA ARG A 499 2.89 2.33 29.22
C ARG A 499 4.25 2.67 29.78
N LYS A 500 4.33 3.72 30.63
CA LYS A 500 5.56 4.00 31.36
C LYS A 500 6.09 2.68 31.92
N LYS A 501 7.36 2.34 31.66
CA LYS A 501 7.96 1.10 32.20
C LYS A 501 7.80 1.06 33.73
N TYR A 502 7.87 2.24 34.35
CA TYR A 502 7.62 2.46 35.77
C TYR A 502 6.51 3.48 36.00
N GLN A 503 5.62 3.18 36.94
CA GLN A 503 4.68 4.13 37.52
C GLN A 503 5.13 4.43 38.95
N LEU A 504 5.54 5.68 39.19
CA LEU A 504 5.87 6.15 40.53
C LEU A 504 4.58 6.51 41.29
N VAL A 505 4.41 5.95 42.48
CA VAL A 505 3.23 6.15 43.33
C VAL A 505 3.66 6.94 44.56
N TYR A 506 3.11 8.15 44.73
CA TYR A 506 3.31 8.94 45.92
C TYR A 506 2.42 8.41 47.06
N ARG A 507 3.02 8.02 48.18
CA ARG A 507 2.30 7.70 49.42
C ARG A 507 2.70 8.70 50.50
N ASP A 508 1.73 9.21 51.23
CA ASP A 508 1.94 10.25 52.23
C ASP A 508 1.58 9.75 53.62
N LEU A 509 2.58 9.34 54.41
CA LEU A 509 2.34 8.73 55.73
C LEU A 509 1.72 9.70 56.72
N PHE A 510 1.86 11.01 56.55
CA PHE A 510 1.23 11.99 57.44
C PHE A 510 -0.30 11.92 57.42
N LYS A 511 -0.89 11.32 56.38
CA LYS A 511 -2.34 11.07 56.30
C LYS A 511 -2.79 9.91 57.18
N GLU A 512 -1.92 8.92 57.37
CA GLU A 512 -2.19 7.71 58.15
C GLU A 512 -1.73 7.88 59.60
N TYR A 513 -0.56 8.49 59.78
CA TYR A 513 0.09 8.75 61.06
C TYR A 513 0.54 10.22 61.13
N PRO A 514 -0.31 11.13 61.65
CA PRO A 514 0.02 12.55 61.74
C PRO A 514 1.28 12.80 62.60
N LYS A 515 2.36 13.19 61.95
CA LYS A 515 3.67 13.53 62.54
C LYS A 515 4.21 14.83 61.94
N VAL A 516 5.25 15.41 62.56
CA VAL A 516 5.96 16.57 62.01
C VAL A 516 7.24 16.08 61.31
N GLN A 517 7.52 16.57 60.10
CA GLN A 517 8.76 16.24 59.41
C GLN A 517 9.96 16.83 60.17
N LYS A 518 10.88 15.96 60.58
CA LYS A 518 12.13 16.37 61.22
C LYS A 518 13.04 17.05 60.20
N ARG A 519 13.80 18.03 60.66
CA ARG A 519 14.77 18.74 59.81
C ARG A 519 15.97 17.86 59.47
N GLU A 520 16.45 17.14 60.48
CA GLU A 520 17.62 16.28 60.41
C GLU A 520 17.23 14.85 60.78
N CYS A 521 17.88 13.89 60.13
CA CYS A 521 17.78 12.47 60.48
C CYS A 521 19.10 11.76 60.20
N ARG A 522 19.36 10.67 60.92
CA ARG A 522 20.51 9.80 60.70
C ARG A 522 20.07 8.52 60.02
N VAL A 523 20.69 8.20 58.89
CA VAL A 523 20.41 6.98 58.12
C VAL A 523 21.64 6.07 58.15
N GLY A 524 21.45 4.84 58.61
CA GLY A 524 22.48 3.80 58.70
C GLY A 524 22.25 2.69 57.67
N ILE A 525 23.35 2.08 57.23
CA ILE A 525 23.35 0.83 56.49
C ILE A 525 24.10 -0.22 57.30
N ALA A 526 23.49 -1.38 57.49
CA ALA A 526 24.12 -2.55 58.07
C ALA A 526 24.58 -3.47 56.94
N GLN A 527 25.79 -4.01 57.06
CA GLN A 527 26.30 -5.07 56.21
C GLN A 527 26.40 -6.34 57.04
N ILE A 528 25.66 -7.38 56.65
CA ILE A 528 25.62 -8.68 57.33
C ILE A 528 25.61 -9.81 56.31
N GLY A 529 25.87 -11.05 56.74
CA GLY A 529 25.85 -12.24 55.89
C GLY A 529 27.22 -12.50 55.25
N VAL A 530 28.23 -12.75 56.08
CA VAL A 530 29.55 -13.22 55.65
C VAL A 530 29.62 -14.74 55.81
N SER A 531 30.12 -15.44 54.79
CA SER A 531 30.35 -16.88 54.83
C SER A 531 31.70 -17.24 55.46
N GLU A 532 31.74 -18.31 56.25
CA GLU A 532 32.99 -18.84 56.83
C GLU A 532 33.84 -19.57 55.77
N THR A 533 33.21 -20.32 54.87
CA THR A 533 33.89 -21.08 53.80
C THR A 533 34.04 -20.31 52.49
N GLY A 534 33.39 -19.15 52.37
CA GLY A 534 33.34 -18.36 51.13
C GLY A 534 32.29 -18.81 50.11
N ASP A 535 31.35 -19.69 50.53
CA ASP A 535 30.17 -20.08 49.77
C ASP A 535 28.89 -19.79 50.57
N ILE A 536 28.50 -18.52 50.59
CA ILE A 536 27.30 -18.07 51.28
C ILE A 536 26.03 -18.79 50.80
N MET A 537 25.99 -19.22 49.53
CA MET A 537 24.82 -19.89 48.96
C MET A 537 24.63 -21.27 49.58
N LYS A 538 25.72 -22.00 49.82
CA LYS A 538 25.67 -23.30 50.48
C LYS A 538 25.39 -23.17 51.98
N GLU A 539 26.00 -22.19 52.64
CA GLU A 539 25.92 -22.02 54.10
C GLU A 539 24.62 -21.39 54.61
N LEU A 540 24.19 -20.30 53.99
CA LEU A 540 23.14 -19.44 54.52
C LEU A 540 21.79 -19.68 53.86
N PHE A 541 21.79 -20.08 52.58
CA PHE A 541 20.58 -20.17 51.77
C PHE A 541 20.23 -21.60 51.38
N GLU A 542 18.93 -21.83 51.18
CA GLU A 542 18.39 -22.95 50.42
C GLU A 542 17.61 -22.43 49.21
N MET A 543 17.78 -23.05 48.04
CA MET A 543 17.01 -22.73 46.85
C MET A 543 15.90 -23.78 46.68
N LYS A 544 14.65 -23.35 46.68
CA LYS A 544 13.50 -24.23 46.41
C LYS A 544 13.42 -24.56 44.93
N SER A 545 12.68 -25.62 44.57
CA SER A 545 12.44 -26.03 43.17
C SER A 545 11.79 -24.93 42.32
N SER A 546 11.09 -23.98 42.95
CA SER A 546 10.54 -22.77 42.32
C SER A 546 11.61 -21.75 41.89
N GLY A 547 12.87 -21.91 42.28
CA GLY A 547 13.93 -20.92 42.09
C GLY A 547 13.90 -19.76 43.09
N LEU A 548 13.08 -19.87 44.16
CA LEU A 548 13.08 -18.93 45.27
C LEU A 548 14.16 -19.29 46.28
N LEU A 549 14.82 -18.27 46.83
CA LEU A 549 15.79 -18.41 47.90
C LEU A 549 15.09 -18.25 49.25
N ARG A 550 15.53 -19.02 50.22
CA ARG A 550 15.14 -18.88 51.62
C ARG A 550 16.38 -19.02 52.48
N VAL A 551 16.44 -18.33 53.60
CA VAL A 551 17.47 -18.60 54.60
C VAL A 551 17.24 -20.01 55.17
N ARG A 552 18.31 -20.75 55.45
CA ARG A 552 18.19 -22.09 56.06
C ARG A 552 17.67 -21.97 57.49
N GLU A 553 16.73 -22.83 57.85
CA GLU A 553 16.10 -22.85 59.18
C GLU A 553 17.11 -22.94 60.33
N ASN A 554 18.16 -23.75 60.17
CA ASN A 554 19.24 -23.87 61.17
C ASN A 554 20.13 -22.63 61.33
N LYS A 555 19.98 -21.62 60.47
CA LYS A 555 20.72 -20.36 60.51
C LYS A 555 19.88 -19.18 61.02
N ILE A 556 18.59 -19.37 61.28
CA ILE A 556 17.68 -18.28 61.65
C ILE A 556 18.06 -17.66 62.99
N GLU A 557 18.33 -18.44 64.03
CA GLU A 557 18.72 -17.89 65.34
C GLU A 557 20.03 -17.07 65.28
N GLU A 558 21.00 -17.51 64.46
CA GLU A 558 22.24 -16.76 64.23
C GLU A 558 21.95 -15.39 63.60
N ILE A 559 21.10 -15.38 62.56
CA ILE A 559 20.69 -14.15 61.87
C ILE A 559 19.88 -13.24 62.79
N ARG A 560 18.94 -13.78 63.58
CA ARG A 560 18.17 -13.02 64.57
C ARG A 560 19.08 -12.30 65.57
N SER A 561 20.11 -13.00 66.06
CA SER A 561 21.12 -12.42 66.95
C SER A 561 21.89 -11.28 66.26
N LYS A 562 22.36 -11.50 65.03
CA LYS A 562 23.06 -10.46 64.25
C LYS A 562 22.19 -9.23 63.97
N ILE A 563 20.93 -9.42 63.61
CA ILE A 563 19.96 -8.34 63.38
C ILE A 563 19.77 -7.51 64.65
N LYS A 564 19.56 -8.17 65.80
CA LYS A 564 19.42 -7.51 67.12
C LYS A 564 20.65 -6.68 67.44
N ILE A 565 21.84 -7.23 67.30
CA ILE A 565 23.11 -6.54 67.55
C ILE A 565 23.25 -5.31 66.64
N MET A 566 22.98 -5.44 65.34
CA MET A 566 23.12 -4.32 64.40
C MET A 566 22.10 -3.21 64.66
N ILE A 567 20.85 -3.56 65.00
CA ILE A 567 19.82 -2.56 65.35
C ILE A 567 20.15 -1.88 66.69
N GLU A 568 20.61 -2.62 67.69
CA GLU A 568 21.02 -2.06 68.98
C GLU A 568 22.21 -1.11 68.82
N ARG A 569 23.22 -1.50 68.03
CA ARG A 569 24.33 -0.62 67.65
C ARG A 569 23.82 0.64 66.95
N ALA A 570 22.90 0.50 66.00
CA ALA A 570 22.31 1.64 65.31
C ALA A 570 21.55 2.57 66.26
N HIS A 571 20.83 2.02 67.23
CA HIS A 571 20.13 2.78 68.26
C HIS A 571 21.11 3.57 69.14
N ASN A 572 22.19 2.92 69.59
CA ASN A 572 23.25 3.57 70.38
C ASN A 572 23.94 4.69 69.60
N GLU A 573 24.00 4.56 68.27
CA GLU A 573 24.49 5.60 67.34
C GLU A 573 23.38 6.57 66.91
N GLU A 574 22.22 6.59 67.56
CA GLU A 574 21.09 7.49 67.29
C GLU A 574 20.56 7.44 65.84
N VAL A 575 20.72 6.30 65.16
CA VAL A 575 20.21 6.09 63.80
C VAL A 575 18.68 6.11 63.81
N ASN A 576 18.08 6.83 62.87
CA ASN A 576 16.63 6.91 62.72
C ASN A 576 16.08 5.94 61.68
N ILE A 577 16.85 5.64 60.63
CA ILE A 577 16.52 4.67 59.60
C ILE A 577 17.69 3.71 59.42
N ILE A 578 17.49 2.41 59.59
CA ILE A 578 18.51 1.39 59.30
C ILE A 578 18.09 0.53 58.10
N LEU A 579 19.02 0.33 57.15
CA LEU A 579 18.84 -0.51 55.96
C LEU A 579 19.75 -1.74 56.03
N PHE A 580 19.16 -2.91 55.85
CA PHE A 580 19.86 -4.19 55.68
C PHE A 580 19.93 -4.63 54.21
N PRO A 581 20.82 -5.57 53.86
CA PRO A 581 20.95 -6.07 52.49
C PRO A 581 19.77 -6.94 52.02
N GLU A 582 19.61 -7.06 50.70
CA GLU A 582 18.66 -8.02 50.12
C GLU A 582 19.03 -9.46 50.50
N MET A 583 18.01 -10.28 50.72
CA MET A 583 18.05 -11.67 51.19
C MET A 583 18.66 -11.91 52.57
N SER A 584 19.20 -10.88 53.24
CA SER A 584 19.89 -11.06 54.53
C SER A 584 18.96 -11.32 55.71
N VAL A 585 17.71 -10.86 55.62
CA VAL A 585 16.68 -11.05 56.64
C VAL A 585 15.44 -11.65 56.00
N ASP A 586 15.05 -12.85 56.46
CA ASP A 586 13.98 -13.63 55.85
C ASP A 586 12.70 -13.56 56.69
N LEU A 587 11.72 -12.80 56.21
CA LEU A 587 10.44 -12.58 56.91
C LEU A 587 9.42 -13.70 56.68
N ASN A 588 9.78 -14.79 55.97
CA ASN A 588 8.96 -16.01 55.97
C ASN A 588 8.95 -16.70 57.34
N TYR A 589 9.83 -16.30 58.26
CA TYR A 589 9.89 -16.78 59.64
C TYR A 589 9.20 -15.77 60.55
N GLY A 590 8.08 -16.18 61.16
CA GLY A 590 7.25 -15.33 62.00
C GLY A 590 8.01 -14.67 63.14
N GLU A 591 8.91 -15.40 63.81
CA GLU A 591 9.72 -14.85 64.90
C GLU A 591 10.67 -13.71 64.46
N VAL A 592 11.12 -13.70 63.21
CA VAL A 592 12.00 -12.64 62.66
C VAL A 592 11.19 -11.37 62.40
N LEU A 593 9.96 -11.53 61.88
CA LEU A 593 9.03 -10.42 61.67
C LEU A 593 8.62 -9.78 62.99
N GLU A 594 8.30 -10.59 64.00
CA GLU A 594 7.98 -10.14 65.36
C GLU A 594 9.16 -9.36 65.98
N ASP A 595 10.38 -9.93 65.92
CA ASP A 595 11.59 -9.27 66.41
C ASP A 595 11.78 -7.88 65.79
N ILE A 596 11.65 -7.76 64.46
CA ILE A 596 11.82 -6.46 63.77
C ILE A 596 10.73 -5.47 64.17
N SER A 597 9.48 -5.92 64.26
CA SER A 597 8.35 -5.10 64.65
C SER A 597 8.52 -4.55 66.07
N ASP A 598 8.98 -5.39 67.00
CA ASP A 598 9.18 -5.02 68.39
C ASP A 598 10.39 -4.12 68.59
N LEU A 599 11.48 -4.34 67.84
CA LEU A 599 12.66 -3.47 67.86
C LEU A 599 12.35 -2.09 67.26
N ALA A 600 11.59 -2.02 66.16
CA ALA A 600 11.17 -0.75 65.55
C ALA A 600 10.34 0.10 66.52
N LYS A 601 9.45 -0.54 67.29
CA LYS A 601 8.67 0.10 68.38
C LYS A 601 9.55 0.52 69.53
N SER A 602 10.37 -0.39 70.05
CA SER A 602 11.17 -0.17 71.26
C SER A 602 12.19 0.95 71.08
N TYR A 603 12.82 1.02 69.91
CA TYR A 603 13.84 2.04 69.62
C TYR A 603 13.31 3.26 68.86
N ASN A 604 12.01 3.32 68.61
CA ASN A 604 11.38 4.38 67.84
C ASN A 604 12.08 4.65 66.49
N MET A 605 12.42 3.58 65.76
CA MET A 605 13.30 3.58 64.59
C MET A 605 12.58 3.01 63.37
N TYR A 606 12.92 3.50 62.18
CA TYR A 606 12.48 2.88 60.93
C TYR A 606 13.48 1.79 60.51
N ILE A 607 12.99 0.56 60.36
CA ILE A 607 13.81 -0.59 60.03
C ILE A 607 13.41 -1.10 58.65
N VAL A 608 14.38 -1.10 57.73
CA VAL A 608 14.26 -1.71 56.40
C VAL A 608 15.14 -2.95 56.40
N PRO A 609 14.58 -4.16 56.65
CA PRO A 609 15.33 -5.41 56.78
C PRO A 609 15.89 -5.92 55.44
N GLY A 610 15.98 -5.05 54.42
CA GLY A 610 16.32 -5.42 53.07
C GLY A 610 15.09 -5.94 52.33
N SER A 611 15.25 -7.05 51.62
CA SER A 611 14.15 -7.71 50.92
C SER A 611 14.29 -9.21 50.99
N PHE A 612 13.20 -9.96 50.84
CA PHE A 612 13.19 -11.42 50.91
C PHE A 612 12.28 -11.98 49.82
N HIS A 613 12.49 -13.25 49.45
CA HIS A 613 11.57 -13.93 48.56
C HIS A 613 10.40 -14.47 49.39
N ASP A 614 9.25 -13.83 49.25
CA ASP A 614 8.03 -14.29 49.87
C ASP A 614 7.58 -15.60 49.19
N GLN A 615 7.49 -16.68 49.98
CA GLN A 615 7.20 -18.01 49.44
C GLN A 615 5.74 -18.15 48.99
N GLU A 616 4.83 -17.34 49.53
CA GLU A 616 3.41 -17.38 49.19
C GLU A 616 3.12 -16.64 47.87
N THR A 617 3.49 -15.35 47.78
CA THR A 617 3.25 -14.54 46.57
C THR A 617 4.29 -14.74 45.48
N LYS A 618 5.40 -15.42 45.80
CA LYS A 618 6.56 -15.63 44.92
C LYS A 618 7.21 -14.34 44.44
N ARG A 619 7.06 -13.24 45.19
CA ARG A 619 7.67 -11.94 44.89
C ARG A 619 8.89 -11.71 45.77
N ASN A 620 9.78 -10.81 45.36
CA ASN A 620 10.82 -10.29 46.23
C ASN A 620 10.36 -8.95 46.79
N ILE A 621 10.15 -8.89 48.10
CA ILE A 621 9.45 -7.80 48.81
C ILE A 621 10.40 -7.19 49.83
N SER A 622 10.50 -5.87 49.83
CA SER A 622 11.11 -5.07 50.90
C SER A 622 10.00 -4.41 51.71
N MET A 623 9.97 -4.68 53.01
CA MET A 623 9.00 -4.08 53.94
C MET A 623 9.67 -2.99 54.75
N VAL A 624 8.94 -1.95 55.15
CA VAL A 624 9.46 -0.92 56.05
C VAL A 624 8.67 -0.95 57.35
N PHE A 625 9.38 -1.15 58.45
CA PHE A 625 8.83 -1.16 59.79
C PHE A 625 9.07 0.18 60.46
N GLY A 626 8.10 0.64 61.23
CA GLY A 626 8.23 1.76 62.15
C GLY A 626 7.52 1.45 63.47
N PRO A 627 7.48 2.41 64.40
CA PRO A 627 6.79 2.26 65.68
C PRO A 627 5.29 1.93 65.53
N GLU A 628 4.71 2.32 64.40
CA GLU A 628 3.31 2.08 64.08
C GLU A 628 3.05 0.71 63.42
N GLY A 629 4.09 -0.10 63.19
CA GLY A 629 4.04 -1.37 62.48
C GLY A 629 4.62 -1.28 61.07
N ILE A 630 4.06 -2.05 60.13
CA ILE A 630 4.52 -2.04 58.73
C ILE A 630 3.97 -0.77 58.04
N LEU A 631 4.88 0.12 57.64
CA LEU A 631 4.56 1.41 57.04
C LEU A 631 4.23 1.26 55.55
N TRP A 632 5.08 0.57 54.78
CA TRP A 632 4.81 0.23 53.37
C TRP A 632 5.70 -0.91 52.87
N GLU A 633 5.40 -1.39 51.67
CA GLU A 633 6.13 -2.46 50.99
C GLU A 633 6.56 -2.03 49.59
N GLN A 634 7.68 -2.54 49.10
CA GLN A 634 8.18 -2.35 47.74
C GLN A 634 8.53 -3.70 47.12
N GLU A 635 7.98 -3.97 45.94
CA GLU A 635 8.32 -5.16 45.14
C GLU A 635 9.54 -4.92 44.26
N LYS A 636 10.34 -5.97 44.05
CA LYS A 636 11.42 -5.98 43.07
C LYS A 636 10.87 -6.14 41.65
N HIS A 637 11.45 -5.42 40.71
CA HIS A 637 10.97 -5.30 39.33
C HIS A 637 11.74 -6.14 38.33
N ILE A 638 13.02 -6.41 38.59
CA ILE A 638 13.95 -7.05 37.65
C ILE A 638 14.63 -8.24 38.32
N PRO A 639 14.38 -9.47 37.78
CA PRO A 639 15.07 -10.64 38.26
C PRO A 639 16.60 -10.55 38.14
N ALA A 640 17.34 -10.80 39.22
CA ALA A 640 18.78 -10.95 39.19
C ALA A 640 19.21 -12.37 38.75
N ILE A 641 20.51 -12.49 38.44
CA ILE A 641 21.16 -13.78 38.19
C ILE A 641 21.97 -14.08 39.44
N ILE A 642 21.64 -15.17 40.11
CA ILE A 642 22.29 -15.64 41.33
C ILE A 642 23.34 -16.68 40.92
N SER A 643 24.57 -16.50 41.42
CA SER A 643 25.63 -17.51 41.30
C SER A 643 25.48 -18.51 42.43
N THR A 644 25.29 -19.79 42.14
CA THR A 644 25.05 -20.84 43.16
C THR A 644 26.32 -21.58 43.60
N GLY A 645 27.50 -21.05 43.28
CA GLY A 645 28.77 -21.78 43.43
C GLY A 645 29.10 -22.65 42.20
N GLU A 646 30.36 -23.09 42.09
CA GLU A 646 30.87 -24.00 41.04
C GLU A 646 30.68 -23.54 39.57
N GLY A 647 30.48 -22.24 39.36
CA GLY A 647 30.27 -21.66 38.01
C GLY A 647 28.82 -21.73 37.51
N ASN A 648 27.89 -22.26 38.30
CA ASN A 648 26.47 -22.32 37.96
C ASN A 648 25.77 -21.00 38.24
N ARG A 649 24.97 -20.53 37.27
CA ARG A 649 24.21 -19.28 37.36
C ARG A 649 22.73 -19.56 37.13
N VAL A 650 21.90 -19.20 38.10
CA VAL A 650 20.45 -19.39 38.05
C VAL A 650 19.76 -18.03 38.09
N LYS A 651 18.79 -17.82 37.21
CA LYS A 651 17.92 -16.63 37.28
C LYS A 651 16.96 -16.80 38.44
N GLU A 652 16.80 -15.79 39.29
CA GLU A 652 15.86 -15.85 40.41
C GLU A 652 14.43 -16.16 39.94
N GLY A 653 13.74 -17.04 40.67
CA GLY A 653 12.42 -17.57 40.32
C GLY A 653 11.23 -16.69 40.71
N ILE A 654 11.44 -15.38 40.88
CA ILE A 654 10.37 -14.48 41.34
C ILE A 654 9.39 -14.12 40.22
N GLU A 655 8.14 -13.94 40.60
CA GLU A 655 7.12 -13.32 39.75
C GLU A 655 7.25 -11.80 39.81
N VAL A 656 7.20 -11.13 38.65
CA VAL A 656 7.29 -9.67 38.55
C VAL A 656 6.01 -9.08 37.98
N SER A 657 5.58 -7.94 38.53
CA SER A 657 4.32 -7.30 38.15
C SER A 657 4.34 -6.78 36.69
N ILE A 658 3.17 -6.83 36.04
CA ILE A 658 2.98 -6.46 34.64
C ILE A 658 3.10 -4.93 34.47
N SER A 659 3.73 -4.48 33.38
CA SER A 659 3.91 -3.05 33.07
C SER A 659 2.59 -2.25 33.09
N PRO A 660 2.53 -1.08 33.78
CA PRO A 660 3.66 -0.37 34.40
C PRO A 660 4.09 -0.95 35.76
N ARG A 661 5.41 -1.07 35.97
CA ARG A 661 5.99 -1.53 37.23
C ARG A 661 5.88 -0.45 38.31
N ARG A 662 5.40 -0.79 39.51
CA ARG A 662 5.05 0.21 40.54
C ARG A 662 6.20 0.43 41.52
N THR A 663 6.72 1.65 41.61
CA THR A 663 7.70 2.05 42.63
C THR A 663 7.06 3.10 43.54
N ILE A 664 7.10 2.88 44.84
CA ILE A 664 6.49 3.76 45.83
C ILE A 664 7.51 4.78 46.31
N ILE A 665 7.09 6.04 46.36
CA ILE A 665 7.84 7.14 46.99
C ILE A 665 7.03 7.55 48.20
N CYS A 666 7.57 7.25 49.37
CA CYS A 666 6.89 7.41 50.64
C CYS A 666 7.36 8.70 51.31
N ASN A 667 6.44 9.61 51.58
CA ASN A 667 6.70 10.82 52.36
C ASN A 667 6.56 10.49 53.85
N THR A 668 7.65 10.67 54.59
CA THR A 668 7.79 10.27 56.00
C THR A 668 8.26 11.43 56.86
N GLU A 669 8.31 11.23 58.18
CA GLU A 669 8.91 12.19 59.13
C GLU A 669 10.40 12.43 58.86
N TYR A 670 11.08 11.52 58.16
CA TYR A 670 12.51 11.58 57.84
C TYR A 670 12.81 11.93 56.37
N GLY A 671 11.78 12.30 55.60
CA GLY A 671 11.91 12.73 54.20
C GLY A 671 11.13 11.86 53.21
N ARG A 672 11.27 12.16 51.91
CA ARG A 672 10.68 11.38 50.82
C ARG A 672 11.64 10.26 50.42
N ILE A 673 11.24 9.02 50.70
CA ILE A 673 12.09 7.84 50.60
C ILE A 673 11.60 6.95 49.45
N ALA A 674 12.54 6.46 48.64
CA ALA A 674 12.30 5.42 47.64
C ALA A 674 13.16 4.19 47.97
N ILE A 675 12.55 3.00 47.92
CA ILE A 675 13.28 1.73 47.97
C ILE A 675 13.42 1.23 46.54
N VAL A 676 14.64 0.87 46.15
CA VAL A 676 14.94 0.32 44.83
C VAL A 676 15.75 -0.95 45.05
N ILE A 677 15.22 -2.12 44.77
CA ILE A 677 15.83 -3.39 45.21
C ILE A 677 16.86 -3.85 44.17
N CYS A 678 18.13 -3.91 44.59
CA CYS A 678 19.24 -4.48 43.84
C CYS A 678 19.26 -4.03 42.37
N ARG A 679 19.11 -4.97 41.44
CA ARG A 679 19.17 -4.76 39.98
C ARG A 679 18.21 -3.70 39.47
N ASP A 680 17.12 -3.41 40.17
CA ASP A 680 16.20 -2.33 39.80
C ASP A 680 16.91 -0.98 39.69
N PHE A 681 17.94 -0.75 40.52
CA PHE A 681 18.67 0.51 40.55
C PHE A 681 19.56 0.72 39.32
N LEU A 682 20.02 -0.38 38.71
CA LEU A 682 20.79 -0.33 37.47
C LEU A 682 19.90 0.01 36.26
N ASP A 683 18.58 -0.08 36.39
CA ASP A 683 17.65 0.29 35.33
C ASP A 683 17.62 1.82 35.13
N MET A 684 18.18 2.26 34.01
CA MET A 684 18.22 3.68 33.67
C MET A 684 16.81 4.29 33.56
N ASP A 685 15.81 3.52 33.13
CA ASP A 685 14.45 4.04 32.98
C ASP A 685 13.83 4.37 34.34
N LEU A 686 14.09 3.55 35.38
CA LEU A 686 13.65 3.84 36.74
C LEU A 686 14.37 5.07 37.29
N ARG A 687 15.71 5.15 37.15
CA ARG A 687 16.47 6.32 37.62
C ARG A 687 16.04 7.63 36.96
N VAL A 688 15.65 7.59 35.68
CA VAL A 688 15.08 8.74 34.97
C VAL A 688 13.70 9.13 35.52
N GLU A 689 12.82 8.17 35.82
CA GLU A 689 11.54 8.50 36.45
C GLU A 689 11.75 9.07 37.87
N LEU A 690 12.66 8.49 38.67
CA LEU A 690 12.99 8.99 40.02
C LEU A 690 13.55 10.43 39.97
N LYS A 691 14.44 10.72 39.02
CA LYS A 691 14.98 12.06 38.79
C LYS A 691 13.90 13.10 38.48
N ASN A 692 12.89 12.71 37.70
CA ASN A 692 11.84 13.63 37.22
C ASN A 692 10.59 13.59 38.09
N PHE A 693 10.62 12.90 39.23
CA PHE A 693 9.48 12.80 40.11
C PHE A 693 9.26 14.10 40.87
N GLU A 694 8.01 14.55 40.91
CA GLU A 694 7.59 15.71 41.68
C GLU A 694 6.54 15.26 42.72
N PRO A 695 6.76 15.50 44.02
CA PRO A 695 7.84 16.32 44.60
C PRO A 695 9.15 15.50 44.77
N PRO A 696 10.37 16.09 44.62
CA PRO A 696 11.55 15.27 44.32
C PRO A 696 12.13 14.50 45.50
N ILE A 697 12.58 13.27 45.26
CA ILE A 697 12.99 12.29 46.30
C ILE A 697 14.15 12.82 47.14
N ASP A 698 14.16 12.57 48.45
CA ASP A 698 15.24 12.99 49.36
C ASP A 698 16.26 11.87 49.60
N ILE A 699 15.80 10.63 49.77
CA ILE A 699 16.59 9.46 50.17
C ILE A 699 16.26 8.27 49.26
N ILE A 700 17.28 7.57 48.77
CA ILE A 700 17.17 6.30 48.05
C ILE A 700 17.84 5.21 48.87
N LEU A 701 17.10 4.14 49.15
CA LEU A 701 17.58 2.95 49.84
C LEU A 701 17.67 1.80 48.83
N ASN A 702 18.86 1.24 48.65
CA ASN A 702 19.13 0.15 47.73
C ASN A 702 19.67 -1.08 48.47
N PRO A 703 18.79 -1.97 48.97
CA PRO A 703 19.20 -3.28 49.46
C PRO A 703 19.60 -4.16 48.28
N ALA A 704 20.73 -4.88 48.40
CA ALA A 704 21.27 -5.68 47.31
C ALA A 704 21.92 -6.98 47.77
N PHE A 705 21.85 -7.98 46.90
CA PHE A 705 22.60 -9.22 46.95
C PHE A 705 23.32 -9.38 45.61
N THR A 706 24.57 -8.92 45.51
CA THR A 706 25.28 -8.92 44.22
C THR A 706 26.80 -9.05 44.36
N PRO A 707 27.46 -9.88 43.53
CA PRO A 707 28.92 -9.91 43.41
C PRO A 707 29.47 -8.82 42.47
N VAL A 708 28.61 -8.09 41.74
CA VAL A 708 29.02 -7.10 40.73
C VAL A 708 29.00 -5.69 41.33
N THR A 709 29.81 -5.46 42.34
CA THR A 709 29.76 -4.22 43.16
C THR A 709 30.20 -2.97 42.39
N ALA A 710 31.11 -3.09 41.43
CA ALA A 710 31.62 -1.97 40.62
C ALA A 710 30.52 -1.22 39.85
N ASP A 711 29.56 -1.93 39.26
CA ASP A 711 28.45 -1.34 38.51
C ASP A 711 27.53 -0.53 39.44
N PHE A 712 27.29 -1.05 40.65
CA PHE A 712 26.49 -0.37 41.66
C PHE A 712 27.21 0.87 42.21
N LYS A 713 28.53 0.78 42.47
CA LYS A 713 29.35 1.92 42.88
C LYS A 713 29.27 3.05 41.85
N ALA A 714 29.42 2.74 40.56
CA ALA A 714 29.30 3.71 39.48
C ALA A 714 27.89 4.30 39.36
N ALA A 715 26.85 3.46 39.43
CA ALA A 715 25.46 3.88 39.31
C ALA A 715 25.04 4.80 40.46
N HIS A 716 25.41 4.48 41.71
CA HIS A 716 25.10 5.29 42.89
C HIS A 716 25.88 6.59 42.91
N PHE A 717 27.15 6.54 42.47
CA PHE A 717 27.92 7.75 42.26
C PHE A 717 27.17 8.67 41.30
N ASP A 718 26.81 8.24 40.09
CA ASP A 718 26.07 9.11 39.16
C ASP A 718 24.72 9.62 39.73
N ALA A 719 23.94 8.70 40.31
CA ALA A 719 22.59 8.98 40.83
C ALA A 719 22.55 10.09 41.87
N ARG A 720 23.55 10.16 42.77
CA ARG A 720 23.60 11.17 43.84
C ARG A 720 23.51 12.59 43.32
N ARG A 721 24.02 12.88 42.11
CA ARG A 721 23.96 14.21 41.49
C ARG A 721 22.91 14.30 40.40
N SER A 722 22.60 13.22 39.71
CA SER A 722 21.61 13.24 38.63
C SER A 722 20.18 13.27 39.16
N ILE A 723 19.87 12.58 40.27
CA ILE A 723 18.62 12.65 41.03
C ILE A 723 18.69 13.71 42.15
N TYR A 724 19.91 14.06 42.58
CA TYR A 724 20.16 14.97 43.70
C TYR A 724 19.55 14.47 45.02
N ALA A 725 19.78 13.20 45.36
CA ALA A 725 19.29 12.57 46.59
C ALA A 725 20.44 11.86 47.33
N TYR A 726 20.28 11.59 48.63
CA TYR A 726 21.19 10.69 49.35
C TYR A 726 20.95 9.26 48.89
N SER A 727 22.02 8.53 48.58
CA SER A 727 21.95 7.17 48.05
C SER A 727 22.67 6.20 48.99
N PHE A 728 21.93 5.24 49.53
CA PHE A 728 22.42 4.25 50.49
C PHE A 728 22.38 2.86 49.84
N PHE A 729 23.53 2.23 49.68
CA PHE A 729 23.69 0.91 49.09
C PHE A 729 24.10 -0.09 50.16
N ALA A 730 23.21 -1.01 50.54
CA ALA A 730 23.49 -2.07 51.50
C ALA A 730 23.58 -3.41 50.75
N ASN A 731 24.78 -3.96 50.66
CA ASN A 731 25.05 -5.23 49.99
C ASN A 731 25.37 -6.32 51.02
N ILE A 732 25.11 -7.57 50.66
CA ILE A 732 25.40 -8.72 51.53
C ILE A 732 26.91 -8.79 51.85
N GLY A 733 27.27 -9.05 53.10
CA GLY A 733 28.65 -8.95 53.61
C GLY A 733 29.66 -9.80 52.86
N GLU A 734 29.25 -10.95 52.35
CA GLU A 734 30.07 -11.82 51.50
C GLU A 734 30.71 -11.09 50.32
N PHE A 735 29.97 -10.24 49.64
CA PHE A 735 30.45 -9.42 48.52
C PHE A 735 30.79 -7.99 48.95
N GLY A 736 30.15 -7.54 50.02
CA GLY A 736 30.27 -6.24 50.68
C GLY A 736 30.29 -5.05 49.75
N GLU A 737 31.17 -4.08 50.08
CA GLU A 737 31.21 -2.76 49.46
C GLU A 737 29.91 -1.96 49.65
N SER A 738 29.22 -2.18 50.77
CA SER A 738 28.11 -1.32 51.19
C SER A 738 28.61 0.11 51.35
N LEU A 739 27.94 1.08 50.74
CA LEU A 739 28.45 2.44 50.62
C LEU A 739 27.36 3.52 50.66
N ILE A 740 27.78 4.73 51.05
CA ILE A 740 26.90 5.90 51.13
C ILE A 740 27.42 6.99 50.19
N TYR A 741 26.58 7.45 49.27
CA TYR A 741 26.85 8.59 48.40
C TYR A 741 25.94 9.76 48.73
N THR A 742 26.55 10.94 48.84
CA THR A 742 25.87 12.20 49.17
C THR A 742 25.82 13.14 47.96
N PRO A 743 24.75 13.92 47.78
CA PRO A 743 24.66 14.92 46.71
C PRO A 743 25.61 16.12 46.95
N GLU A 744 25.94 16.36 48.22
CA GLU A 744 26.84 17.43 48.67
C GLU A 744 28.26 17.23 48.11
N LYS A 745 29.08 18.30 48.13
CA LYS A 745 30.52 18.20 47.82
C LYS A 745 31.31 17.63 49.02
N ASP A 746 30.77 16.60 49.69
CA ASP A 746 31.47 15.84 50.73
C ASP A 746 32.42 14.83 50.05
N ARG A 747 33.67 14.76 50.50
CA ARG A 747 34.70 13.82 49.99
C ARG A 747 34.93 12.64 50.92
N THR A 748 34.19 12.54 52.01
CA THR A 748 34.29 11.44 52.97
C THR A 748 33.80 10.15 52.32
N GLU A 749 34.69 9.19 52.12
CA GLU A 749 34.33 7.83 51.70
C GLU A 749 33.73 7.09 52.89
N ARG A 750 32.54 6.51 52.70
CA ARG A 750 31.84 5.69 53.69
C ARG A 750 31.56 4.36 53.02
N ILE A 751 32.37 3.35 53.33
CA ILE A 751 32.32 2.02 52.75
C ILE A 751 32.60 0.97 53.82
N ILE A 752 31.87 -0.16 53.76
CA ILE A 752 32.21 -1.37 54.50
C ILE A 752 32.84 -2.35 53.51
N PRO A 753 34.10 -2.79 53.72
CA PRO A 753 34.79 -3.74 52.83
C PRO A 753 34.03 -5.07 52.67
N ALA A 754 34.35 -5.83 51.63
CA ALA A 754 33.89 -7.21 51.50
C ALA A 754 34.38 -8.06 52.68
N LYS A 755 33.59 -9.05 53.08
CA LYS A 755 33.90 -10.00 54.18
C LYS A 755 33.92 -9.40 55.59
N GLU A 756 33.39 -8.20 55.75
CA GLU A 756 33.22 -7.55 57.06
C GLU A 756 31.74 -7.34 57.37
N GLU A 757 31.34 -7.52 58.63
CA GLU A 757 30.02 -7.15 59.11
C GLU A 757 30.12 -5.89 59.96
N ASP A 758 29.49 -4.80 59.54
CA ASP A 758 29.55 -3.53 60.26
C ASP A 758 28.35 -2.62 59.95
N ILE A 759 28.32 -1.44 60.59
CA ILE A 759 27.36 -0.37 60.34
C ILE A 759 28.07 0.94 60.00
N ILE A 760 27.61 1.63 58.96
CA ILE A 760 28.01 3.00 58.66
C ILE A 760 26.78 3.89 58.48
N PHE A 761 26.90 5.18 58.79
CA PHE A 761 25.76 6.10 58.79
C PHE A 761 26.10 7.50 58.25
N LYS A 762 25.05 8.26 57.95
CA LYS A 762 25.14 9.66 57.52
C LYS A 762 23.98 10.48 58.11
N ASP A 763 24.35 11.63 58.68
CA ASP A 763 23.39 12.68 59.04
C ASP A 763 22.89 13.41 57.79
N VAL A 764 21.58 13.51 57.68
CA VAL A 764 20.83 14.05 56.54
C VAL A 764 20.07 15.30 57.01
N ASP A 765 20.50 16.49 56.57
CA ASP A 765 19.71 17.74 56.70
C ASP A 765 18.82 17.90 55.46
N LEU A 766 17.52 17.66 55.63
CA LEU A 766 16.53 17.73 54.55
C LEU A 766 16.34 19.16 54.03
N PHE A 767 16.43 20.16 54.92
CA PHE A 767 16.27 21.56 54.53
C PHE A 767 17.45 22.00 53.65
N LYS A 768 18.68 21.70 54.08
CA LYS A 768 19.89 21.98 53.32
C LYS A 768 19.89 21.25 51.99
N LEU A 769 19.53 19.96 51.97
CA LEU A 769 19.41 19.16 50.74
C LEU A 769 18.50 19.83 49.72
N ARG A 770 17.27 20.18 50.12
CA ARG A 770 16.25 20.76 49.23
C ARG A 770 16.63 22.18 48.79
N SER A 771 17.26 22.96 49.67
CA SER A 771 17.76 24.30 49.36
C SER A 771 18.89 24.26 48.31
N GLU A 772 19.89 23.41 48.51
CA GLU A 772 21.01 23.23 47.58
C GLU A 772 20.55 22.60 46.26
N ARG A 773 19.59 21.67 46.28
CA ARG A 773 18.94 21.15 45.06
C ARG A 773 18.35 22.28 44.22
N LYS A 774 17.57 23.17 44.85
CA LYS A 774 16.93 24.30 44.17
C LYS A 774 17.96 25.27 43.57
N LYS A 775 19.12 25.44 44.21
CA LYS A 775 20.24 26.20 43.63
C LYS A 775 20.82 25.47 42.42
N TRP A 776 21.11 24.18 42.56
CA TRP A 776 21.65 23.33 41.50
C TRP A 776 20.73 23.27 40.26
N GLU A 777 19.42 23.17 40.43
CA GLU A 777 18.43 23.20 39.34
C GLU A 777 18.37 24.57 38.63
N LYS A 778 18.52 25.67 39.38
CA LYS A 778 18.61 27.03 38.82
C LYS A 778 19.88 27.26 38.02
N GLU A 779 21.01 26.68 38.45
CA GLU A 779 22.28 26.74 37.71
C GLU A 779 22.19 25.93 36.41
N LYS A 780 21.67 24.69 36.49
CA LYS A 780 21.45 23.80 35.34
C LYS A 780 20.45 24.35 34.30
N SER A 781 19.50 25.18 34.70
CA SER A 781 18.52 25.79 33.79
C SER A 781 19.04 27.04 33.08
N LYS A 782 20.13 27.67 33.59
CA LYS A 782 20.83 28.80 32.95
C LYS A 782 21.86 28.36 31.91
N GLU A 783 22.46 27.18 32.08
CA GLU A 783 23.17 26.51 31.00
C GLU A 783 22.15 26.07 29.93
N LYS A 784 22.29 26.55 28.68
CA LYS A 784 21.45 26.15 27.54
C LYS A 784 21.19 24.65 27.62
N ARG A 785 19.91 24.25 27.61
CA ARG A 785 19.43 22.85 27.66
C ARG A 785 20.27 21.97 26.74
N PHE A 786 21.28 21.33 27.32
CA PHE A 786 22.00 20.24 26.69
C PHE A 786 20.97 19.11 26.62
N ILE A 787 20.44 18.85 25.43
CA ILE A 787 19.64 17.64 25.19
C ILE A 787 20.63 16.50 25.30
N GLN A 788 20.72 15.93 26.50
CA GLN A 788 21.50 14.73 26.77
C GLN A 788 20.77 13.57 26.08
N SER A 789 21.13 13.37 24.81
CA SER A 789 20.85 12.15 24.06
C SER A 789 21.72 11.04 24.66
N THR A 790 21.14 10.30 25.59
CA THR A 790 21.53 8.92 25.91
C THR A 790 20.28 8.06 25.91
N ARG A 791 19.59 8.05 24.77
CA ARG A 791 18.71 6.98 24.31
C ARG A 791 18.91 6.80 22.82
#